data_AF-A0A084Y4E7-F1
#
_entry.id   AF-A0A084Y4E7-F1
#
_cell.length_a   1.000
_cell.length_b   1.000
_cell.length_c   1.000
_cell.angle_alpha   90.00
_cell.angle_beta   90.00
_cell.angle_gamma   90.00
#
_symmetry.space_group_name_H-M   'P 1'
#
loop_
_entity.id
_entity.type
_entity.pdbx_description
1 polymer ?
#
loop_
_entity_poly.entity_id
_entity_poly.type
_entity_poly.pdbx_seq_one_letter_code
_entity_poly.pdbx_strand_id
1 'polypeptide(L)'
;MRKPLAFQPECFHLASHAWMRMVKAFVCQGPCLSLRKCQSQHGRTPKEQAMLQFYMRLGSTVNAAYERAWYTIVGMFIRQTRTGNKATGESYVTYRLVRTERIGGKVRQITLLNLGRHFPIKQEDWPILCSRIEQLLNHTQALIMPLECSESIERAAQRYHGQRVARAPVIASATEGAAGSTSEPRPPADFQEVDVDSLQMTQPRSVGVEHVGLHAASELGLIETLNELGVSGVVQASILGNLIGRMGQPGSELATWNWLQQHSALGELMDVDFLSMSHMSLYRASDVLMKHREVIETRLFSTARTLFDLQETVTLYDLSNTYFEGEAELNRKAKRGRSKEKRSDCPRVTLGLVLDGSGFVRRSQTFAGNVSEPGTLASMLAGLGTPAGALVVMDAGIATDANVAWLVEHGYRYLVVRRGGMRQFDATRSVSIETAGEEWRHLQKELSLDGQELCLYCHSPTRQLKEEAMLAQSCGRFEAGLQQMRDGLQKPKSEKGHDKLLERLGRLKQKSRGASQHYQVNLVTENSGQTVTAITWQKVPVPGTMATHPGVYCLRTNELAWDEEKLWRTYTMLTDLESVFRSLKSELGLRPIYHHKEVRSDGHLFITVLAYQCVQFLRVKLKAAGITDSWASLRDILSVQRRVTATFNQRDGRSLHVRKATVAEPDLLAIYRALGISATPGGIRKLIS
;
A
#
# COMPACT_ATOMS: atom_id res chain seq x y z
N MET A 1 81.02 -21.12 -27.02
CA MET A 1 80.24 -22.38 -27.12
C MET A 1 80.16 -23.04 -25.75
N ARG A 2 79.02 -23.68 -25.47
CA ARG A 2 78.67 -24.63 -24.37
C ARG A 2 78.06 -24.06 -23.07
N LYS A 3 76.76 -24.34 -22.91
CA LYS A 3 75.95 -24.48 -21.67
C LYS A 3 76.35 -25.79 -20.92
N PRO A 4 75.61 -26.26 -19.88
CA PRO A 4 75.36 -25.74 -18.52
C PRO A 4 75.73 -26.81 -17.44
N LEU A 5 75.54 -26.54 -16.14
CA LEU A 5 75.51 -27.60 -15.11
C LEU A 5 74.35 -27.39 -14.13
N ALA A 6 73.62 -28.50 -13.91
CA ALA A 6 72.37 -28.63 -13.18
C ALA A 6 72.58 -28.71 -11.67
N PHE A 7 71.59 -28.23 -10.90
CA PHE A 7 71.50 -28.40 -9.44
C PHE A 7 70.48 -29.50 -9.11
N GLN A 8 70.90 -30.50 -8.31
CA GLN A 8 70.05 -31.57 -7.78
C GLN A 8 69.37 -31.17 -6.45
N PRO A 9 68.20 -31.75 -6.10
CA PRO A 9 67.39 -31.36 -4.95
C PRO A 9 67.40 -32.43 -3.84
N GLU A 10 68.29 -32.33 -2.85
CA GLU A 10 68.25 -33.20 -1.65
C GLU A 10 68.31 -32.47 -0.30
N CYS A 11 68.48 -31.14 -0.28
CA CYS A 11 68.55 -30.39 0.99
C CYS A 11 67.20 -29.92 1.56
N PHE A 12 66.08 -30.11 0.85
CA PHE A 12 64.77 -29.57 1.28
C PHE A 12 64.01 -30.46 2.28
N HIS A 13 64.31 -31.76 2.38
CA HIS A 13 63.52 -32.67 3.23
C HIS A 13 63.89 -32.66 4.72
N LEU A 14 65.13 -32.30 5.07
CA LEU A 14 65.56 -32.23 6.48
C LEU A 14 65.13 -30.92 7.17
N ALA A 15 64.96 -29.83 6.42
CA ALA A 15 64.53 -28.53 6.97
C ALA A 15 63.03 -28.50 7.34
N SER A 16 62.18 -29.26 6.64
CA SER A 16 60.73 -29.25 6.90
C SER A 16 60.34 -30.00 8.18
N HIS A 17 61.08 -31.06 8.54
CA HIS A 17 60.82 -31.84 9.76
C HIS A 17 61.23 -31.12 11.06
N ALA A 18 62.32 -30.35 11.02
CA ALA A 18 62.73 -29.51 12.15
C ALA A 18 61.75 -28.33 12.36
N TRP A 19 61.27 -27.73 11.27
CA TRP A 19 60.29 -26.64 11.30
C TRP A 19 58.92 -27.09 11.83
N MET A 20 58.40 -28.26 11.39
CA MET A 20 57.14 -28.79 11.92
C MET A 20 57.21 -29.19 13.40
N ARG A 21 58.36 -29.68 13.90
CA ARG A 21 58.53 -29.99 15.34
C ARG A 21 58.60 -28.72 16.19
N MET A 22 59.20 -27.65 15.68
CA MET A 22 59.31 -26.37 16.39
C MET A 22 57.97 -25.62 16.45
N VAL A 23 57.17 -25.68 15.38
CA VAL A 23 55.79 -25.13 15.34
C VAL A 23 54.85 -25.90 16.26
N LYS A 24 54.96 -27.25 16.35
CA LYS A 24 54.18 -28.05 17.31
C LYS A 24 54.51 -27.77 18.77
N ALA A 25 55.76 -27.42 19.09
CA ALA A 25 56.16 -27.04 20.44
C ALA A 25 55.64 -25.65 20.86
N PHE A 26 55.55 -24.71 19.91
CA PHE A 26 55.08 -23.34 20.16
C PHE A 26 53.54 -23.23 20.29
N VAL A 27 52.79 -24.16 19.69
CA VAL A 27 51.31 -24.17 19.73
C VAL A 27 50.76 -24.86 21.00
N CYS A 28 51.55 -25.71 21.68
CA CYS A 28 51.06 -26.50 22.82
C CYS A 28 51.45 -25.99 24.22
N GLN A 29 52.31 -24.97 24.36
CA GLN A 29 52.67 -24.40 25.66
C GLN A 29 52.63 -22.86 25.60
N GLY A 30 51.73 -22.25 26.38
CA GLY A 30 51.55 -20.80 26.45
C GLY A 30 52.82 -20.05 26.91
N PRO A 31 52.84 -18.71 26.78
CA PRO A 31 54.07 -17.94 26.94
C PRO A 31 54.37 -17.74 28.43
N CYS A 32 55.16 -18.63 29.01
CA CYS A 32 55.76 -18.41 30.32
C CYS A 32 57.18 -18.99 30.33
N LEU A 33 58.12 -18.31 29.66
CA LEU A 33 59.56 -18.53 29.86
C LEU A 33 60.29 -17.22 29.56
N SER A 34 60.74 -16.59 30.64
CA SER A 34 61.58 -15.39 30.62
C SER A 34 62.87 -15.63 29.84
N LEU A 35 63.11 -14.85 28.79
CA LEU A 35 64.40 -14.71 28.10
C LEU A 35 65.42 -13.94 28.98
N ARG A 36 65.73 -14.49 30.16
CA ARG A 36 66.88 -14.08 31.00
C ARG A 36 67.55 -15.32 31.58
N LYS A 37 68.18 -16.12 30.73
CA LYS A 37 69.24 -17.09 31.09
C LYS A 37 69.72 -17.78 29.82
N CYS A 38 70.61 -17.10 29.08
CA CYS A 38 71.53 -17.72 28.14
C CYS A 38 72.56 -16.67 27.69
N GLN A 39 73.33 -16.17 28.67
CA GLN A 39 74.57 -15.45 28.42
C GLN A 39 75.67 -16.19 29.20
N SER A 40 76.19 -17.29 28.66
CA SER A 40 77.56 -17.71 28.95
C SER A 40 78.05 -18.77 27.97
N GLN A 41 79.31 -18.63 27.57
CA GLN A 41 80.23 -19.60 26.94
C GLN A 41 80.08 -19.77 25.41
N HIS A 42 80.93 -19.10 24.63
CA HIS A 42 82.28 -19.50 24.16
C HIS A 42 82.24 -20.54 23.02
N GLY A 43 82.59 -20.07 21.81
CA GLY A 43 82.84 -20.92 20.63
C GLY A 43 81.78 -20.83 19.50
N ARG A 44 81.58 -19.66 18.89
CA ARG A 44 80.80 -19.54 17.63
C ARG A 44 81.62 -18.85 16.55
N THR A 45 81.53 -19.36 15.33
CA THR A 45 82.20 -18.81 14.15
C THR A 45 81.50 -17.51 13.69
N PRO A 46 82.18 -16.63 12.93
CA PRO A 46 81.60 -15.35 12.47
C PRO A 46 80.30 -15.51 11.67
N LYS A 47 80.13 -16.63 10.94
CA LYS A 47 78.88 -16.95 10.21
C LYS A 47 77.70 -17.26 11.13
N GLU A 48 77.94 -17.87 12.28
CA GLU A 48 76.90 -18.23 13.25
C GLU A 48 76.44 -17.01 14.06
N GLN A 49 77.33 -16.04 14.31
CA GLN A 49 76.96 -14.75 14.88
C GLN A 49 76.14 -13.89 13.91
N ALA A 50 76.48 -13.91 12.61
CA ALA A 50 75.71 -13.22 11.57
C ALA A 50 74.30 -13.81 11.39
N MET A 51 74.16 -15.15 11.43
CA MET A 51 72.84 -15.78 11.42
C MET A 51 72.04 -15.47 12.69
N LEU A 52 72.65 -15.46 13.88
CA LEU A 52 71.92 -15.08 15.10
C LEU A 52 71.45 -13.62 15.07
N GLN A 53 72.26 -12.70 14.55
CA GLN A 53 71.86 -11.30 14.39
C GLN A 53 70.76 -11.12 13.33
N PHE A 54 70.79 -11.90 12.24
CA PHE A 54 69.72 -11.92 11.23
C PHE A 54 68.42 -12.49 11.78
N TYR A 55 68.47 -13.59 12.55
CA TYR A 55 67.31 -14.18 13.24
C TYR A 55 66.78 -13.31 14.40
N MET A 56 67.64 -12.58 15.11
CA MET A 56 67.21 -11.61 16.14
C MET A 56 66.57 -10.37 15.51
N ARG A 57 67.05 -9.91 14.33
CA ARG A 57 66.39 -8.84 13.56
C ARG A 57 65.03 -9.28 13.00
N LEU A 58 64.95 -10.45 12.37
CA LEU A 58 63.68 -11.05 11.91
C LEU A 58 62.72 -11.33 13.07
N GLY A 59 63.24 -11.81 14.21
CA GLY A 59 62.46 -11.98 15.44
C GLY A 59 61.92 -10.67 15.98
N SER A 60 62.68 -9.57 15.93
CA SER A 60 62.23 -8.25 16.38
C SER A 60 61.26 -7.55 15.43
N THR A 61 61.37 -7.74 14.11
CA THR A 61 60.39 -7.21 13.13
C THR A 61 59.13 -8.07 13.05
N VAL A 62 59.25 -9.40 13.18
CA VAL A 62 58.10 -10.29 13.34
C VAL A 62 57.43 -10.05 14.68
N ASN A 63 58.16 -9.81 15.78
CA ASN A 63 57.58 -9.53 17.08
C ASN A 63 57.04 -8.08 17.20
N ALA A 64 57.52 -7.11 16.43
CA ALA A 64 56.88 -5.78 16.33
C ALA A 64 55.64 -5.81 15.42
N ALA A 65 55.62 -6.67 14.40
CA ALA A 65 54.43 -6.96 13.61
C ALA A 65 53.43 -7.84 14.38
N TYR A 66 53.89 -8.77 15.21
CA TYR A 66 53.08 -9.57 16.14
C TYR A 66 52.59 -8.69 17.29
N GLU A 67 53.41 -7.86 17.94
CA GLU A 67 52.95 -6.95 19.00
C GLU A 67 51.99 -5.89 18.45
N ARG A 68 52.15 -5.40 17.21
CA ARG A 68 51.12 -4.57 16.53
C ARG A 68 49.87 -5.37 16.14
N ALA A 69 50.00 -6.64 15.77
CA ALA A 69 48.85 -7.52 15.49
C ALA A 69 48.11 -7.98 16.76
N TRP A 70 48.81 -8.10 17.89
CA TRP A 70 48.26 -8.49 19.19
C TRP A 70 47.70 -7.30 19.98
N TYR A 71 48.09 -6.05 19.64
CA TYR A 71 47.49 -4.84 20.23
C TYR A 71 46.13 -4.45 19.63
N THR A 72 45.58 -5.21 18.68
CA THR A 72 44.28 -4.89 18.06
C THR A 72 43.43 -6.13 17.81
N ILE A 73 43.21 -6.99 18.82
CA ILE A 73 42.01 -7.86 18.81
C ILE A 73 40.82 -6.99 19.21
N VAL A 74 40.44 -6.06 18.32
CA VAL A 74 39.18 -5.32 18.35
C VAL A 74 38.18 -6.16 17.56
N GLY A 75 37.91 -7.37 18.04
CA GLY A 75 36.96 -8.27 17.39
C GLY A 75 35.53 -7.94 17.80
N MET A 76 34.64 -7.77 16.83
CA MET A 76 33.20 -7.88 17.03
C MET A 76 32.83 -9.30 17.39
N PHE A 77 31.92 -9.45 18.34
CA PHE A 77 31.38 -10.75 18.71
C PHE A 77 29.92 -10.63 19.15
N ILE A 78 29.20 -11.74 19.09
CA ILE A 78 27.82 -11.81 19.56
C ILE A 78 27.82 -12.25 21.02
N ARG A 79 27.16 -11.46 21.86
CA ARG A 79 26.99 -11.74 23.28
C ARG A 79 25.55 -12.09 23.60
N GLN A 80 25.37 -13.24 24.25
CA GLN A 80 24.11 -13.60 24.88
C GLN A 80 23.97 -12.86 26.21
N THR A 81 22.87 -12.13 26.39
CA THR A 81 22.56 -11.38 27.62
C THR A 81 21.21 -11.82 28.15
N ARG A 82 21.17 -12.37 29.37
CA ARG A 82 19.93 -12.65 30.09
C ARG A 82 19.34 -11.32 30.58
N THR A 83 18.11 -11.04 30.19
CA THR A 83 17.36 -9.85 30.60
C THR A 83 16.16 -10.31 31.41
N GLY A 84 16.07 -9.85 32.66
CA GLY A 84 14.91 -10.10 33.52
C GLY A 84 13.86 -9.02 33.34
N ASN A 85 12.59 -9.42 33.15
CA ASN A 85 11.48 -8.48 33.22
C ASN A 85 11.11 -8.24 34.69
N LYS A 86 11.40 -7.04 35.22
CA LYS A 86 11.08 -6.68 36.61
C LYS A 86 9.57 -6.72 36.92
N ALA A 87 8.71 -6.63 35.90
CA ALA A 87 7.25 -6.62 36.07
C ALA A 87 6.62 -8.03 36.05
N THR A 88 7.21 -9.00 35.34
CA THR A 88 6.62 -10.35 35.18
C THR A 88 7.44 -11.46 35.84
N GLY A 89 8.65 -11.17 36.34
CA GLY A 89 9.55 -12.17 36.92
C GLY A 89 10.20 -13.13 35.91
N GLU A 90 9.81 -13.07 34.63
CA GLU A 90 10.36 -13.92 33.59
C GLU A 90 11.74 -13.44 33.11
N SER A 91 12.70 -14.37 33.04
CA SER A 91 14.01 -14.14 32.45
C SER A 91 14.03 -14.62 30.99
N TYR A 92 14.43 -13.76 30.06
CA TYR A 92 14.59 -14.12 28.65
C TYR A 92 15.99 -13.80 28.15
N VAL A 93 16.40 -14.48 27.08
CA VAL A 93 17.69 -14.28 26.43
C VAL A 93 17.57 -13.23 25.32
N THR A 94 18.56 -12.35 25.22
CA THR A 94 18.74 -11.43 24.09
C THR A 94 20.15 -11.55 23.54
N TYR A 95 20.30 -11.30 22.24
CA TYR A 95 21.59 -11.33 21.54
C TYR A 95 21.99 -9.90 21.18
N ARG A 96 23.27 -9.57 21.36
CA ARG A 96 23.81 -8.24 21.06
C ARG A 96 25.10 -8.40 20.28
N LEU A 97 25.27 -7.62 19.21
CA LEU A 97 26.56 -7.44 18.55
C LEU A 97 27.38 -6.44 19.38
N VAL A 98 28.57 -6.85 19.81
CA VAL A 98 29.41 -6.10 20.74
C VAL A 98 30.81 -5.95 20.15
N ARG A 99 31.41 -4.78 20.32
CA ARG A 99 32.85 -4.55 20.05
C ARG A 99 33.57 -4.34 21.37
N THR A 100 34.80 -4.84 21.42
CA THR A 100 35.69 -4.61 22.56
C THR A 100 36.59 -3.42 22.26
N GLU A 101 36.62 -2.41 23.14
CA GLU A 101 37.47 -1.22 23.00
C GLU A 101 38.23 -0.93 24.30
N ARG A 102 39.49 -0.49 24.20
CA ARG A 102 40.28 -0.06 25.37
C ARG A 102 40.11 1.44 25.56
N ILE A 103 39.36 1.85 26.59
CA ILE A 103 39.17 3.25 26.96
C ILE A 103 39.90 3.49 28.28
N GLY A 104 40.94 4.33 28.27
CA GLY A 104 41.73 4.67 29.46
C GLY A 104 42.43 3.46 30.11
N GLY A 105 42.98 2.54 29.31
CA GLY A 105 43.67 1.34 29.78
C GLY A 105 42.74 0.20 30.28
N LYS A 106 41.42 0.42 30.34
CA LYS A 106 40.43 -0.60 30.70
C LYS A 106 39.69 -1.11 29.48
N VAL A 107 39.54 -2.43 29.38
CA VAL A 107 38.76 -3.09 28.33
C VAL A 107 37.27 -2.88 28.62
N ARG A 108 36.57 -2.21 27.71
CA ARG A 108 35.12 -2.00 27.77
C ARG A 108 34.44 -2.68 26.59
N GLN A 109 33.25 -3.22 26.84
CA GLN A 109 32.39 -3.82 25.81
C GLN A 109 31.31 -2.83 25.42
N ILE A 110 31.28 -2.44 24.15
CA ILE A 110 30.32 -1.49 23.60
C ILE A 110 29.30 -2.26 22.76
N THR A 111 28.02 -2.13 23.08
CA THR A 111 26.95 -2.73 22.27
C THR A 111 26.78 -1.91 21.00
N LEU A 112 27.00 -2.54 19.84
CA LEU A 112 26.89 -1.92 18.53
C LEU A 112 25.47 -2.04 17.96
N LEU A 113 24.84 -3.20 18.18
CA LEU A 113 23.50 -3.49 17.69
C LEU A 113 22.82 -4.50 18.61
N ASN A 114 21.54 -4.26 18.93
CA ASN A 114 20.71 -5.24 19.60
C ASN A 114 20.07 -6.17 18.54
N LEU A 115 20.41 -7.46 18.58
CA LEU A 115 19.92 -8.47 17.64
C LEU A 115 18.59 -9.09 18.09
N GLY A 116 18.11 -8.70 19.28
CA GLY A 116 16.80 -9.10 19.79
C GLY A 116 16.78 -10.46 20.48
N ARG A 117 15.56 -10.95 20.76
CA ARG A 117 15.31 -12.25 21.41
C ARG A 117 15.39 -13.42 20.42
N HIS A 118 15.04 -13.17 19.17
CA HIS A 118 14.99 -14.18 18.12
C HIS A 118 16.17 -13.99 17.17
N PHE A 119 17.26 -14.70 17.46
CA PHE A 119 18.46 -14.70 16.64
C PHE A 119 18.64 -16.10 16.02
N PRO A 120 18.33 -16.30 14.73
CA PRO A 120 18.20 -17.63 14.13
C PRO A 120 19.54 -18.25 13.71
N ILE A 121 20.66 -17.54 13.90
CA ILE A 121 21.99 -18.01 13.49
C ILE A 121 22.59 -18.88 14.59
N LYS A 122 23.03 -20.08 14.21
CA LYS A 122 23.66 -21.03 15.13
C LYS A 122 24.95 -20.47 15.71
N GLN A 123 25.28 -20.86 16.93
CA GLN A 123 26.45 -20.35 17.65
C GLN A 123 27.78 -20.60 16.93
N GLU A 124 27.88 -21.73 16.22
CA GLU A 124 29.03 -22.08 15.37
C GLU A 124 29.30 -21.06 14.24
N ASP A 125 28.25 -20.41 13.74
CA ASP A 125 28.33 -19.46 12.63
C ASP A 125 28.55 -18.01 13.11
N TRP A 126 28.50 -17.73 14.42
CA TRP A 126 28.66 -16.38 14.96
C TRP A 126 30.00 -15.73 14.60
N PRO A 127 31.16 -16.42 14.69
CA PRO A 127 32.43 -15.84 14.30
C PRO A 127 32.46 -15.46 12.81
N ILE A 128 31.99 -16.35 11.93
CA ILE A 128 31.92 -16.12 10.48
C ILE A 128 31.04 -14.90 10.18
N LEU A 129 29.87 -14.81 10.80
CA LEU A 129 28.98 -13.66 10.67
C LEU A 129 29.64 -12.36 11.14
N CYS A 130 30.30 -12.36 12.30
CA CYS A 130 30.97 -11.17 12.83
C CYS A 130 32.11 -10.71 11.91
N SER A 131 32.96 -11.64 11.47
CA SER A 131 34.04 -11.35 10.51
C SER A 131 33.49 -10.83 9.19
N ARG A 132 32.35 -11.37 8.71
CA ARG A 132 31.74 -10.88 7.48
C ARG A 132 31.13 -9.48 7.64
N ILE A 133 30.51 -9.16 8.78
CA ILE A 133 30.04 -7.80 9.10
C ILE A 133 31.23 -6.82 9.16
N GLU A 134 32.35 -7.23 9.75
CA GLU A 134 33.57 -6.43 9.75
C GLU A 134 34.12 -6.19 8.35
N GLN A 135 34.14 -7.19 7.47
CA GLN A 135 34.52 -7.02 6.07
C GLN A 135 33.63 -6.03 5.31
N LEU A 136 32.32 -6.04 5.59
CA LEU A 136 31.38 -5.08 4.97
C LEU A 136 31.57 -3.65 5.50
N LEU A 137 32.04 -3.50 6.74
CA LEU A 137 32.37 -2.21 7.33
C LEU A 137 33.78 -1.71 6.95
N ASN A 138 34.69 -2.63 6.58
CA ASN A 138 36.08 -2.37 6.23
C ASN A 138 36.37 -2.94 4.84
N HIS A 139 35.95 -2.23 3.78
CA HIS A 139 36.00 -2.74 2.40
C HIS A 139 37.41 -3.13 1.94
N THR A 140 38.46 -2.46 2.43
CA THR A 140 39.86 -2.80 2.16
C THR A 140 40.18 -4.25 2.55
N GLN A 141 39.60 -4.74 3.66
CA GLN A 141 39.82 -6.11 4.13
C GLN A 141 39.06 -7.15 3.31
N ALA A 142 37.89 -6.79 2.77
CA ALA A 142 37.12 -7.65 1.87
C ALA A 142 37.80 -7.89 0.51
N LEU A 143 38.55 -6.90 0.00
CA LEU A 143 39.32 -7.00 -1.24
C LEU A 143 40.57 -7.87 -1.10
N ILE A 144 41.18 -7.92 0.09
CA ILE A 144 42.44 -8.63 0.35
C ILE A 144 42.20 -10.10 0.69
N MET A 145 41.13 -10.44 1.42
CA MET A 145 40.73 -11.81 1.72
C MET A 145 39.20 -11.95 1.72
N PRO A 146 38.56 -12.25 0.57
CA PRO A 146 37.14 -12.52 0.56
C PRO A 146 36.82 -13.76 1.43
N LEU A 147 35.93 -13.58 2.41
CA LEU A 147 35.46 -14.68 3.25
C LEU A 147 34.35 -15.43 2.50
N GLU A 148 34.56 -16.69 2.18
CA GLU A 148 33.48 -17.55 1.72
C GLU A 148 32.57 -17.89 2.91
N CYS A 149 31.28 -17.58 2.77
CA CYS A 149 30.27 -17.95 3.75
C CYS A 149 28.99 -18.40 3.04
N SER A 150 28.11 -19.10 3.76
CA SER A 150 26.84 -19.54 3.21
C SER A 150 25.97 -18.34 2.83
N GLU A 151 25.08 -18.52 1.85
CA GLU A 151 24.13 -17.48 1.43
C GLU A 151 23.30 -16.92 2.61
N SER A 152 22.95 -17.79 3.57
CA SER A 152 22.22 -17.39 4.77
C SER A 152 23.01 -16.43 5.68
N ILE A 153 24.32 -16.67 5.82
CA ILE A 153 25.23 -15.82 6.60
C ILE A 153 25.49 -14.51 5.85
N GLU A 154 25.69 -14.55 4.54
CA GLU A 154 25.86 -13.35 3.72
C GLU A 154 24.66 -12.41 3.82
N ARG A 155 23.43 -12.96 3.67
CA ARG A 155 22.19 -12.18 3.83
C ARG A 155 22.08 -11.58 5.23
N ALA A 156 22.43 -12.33 6.27
CA ALA A 156 22.43 -11.84 7.65
C ALA A 156 23.48 -10.73 7.88
N ALA A 157 24.69 -10.90 7.34
CA ALA A 157 25.77 -9.92 7.45
C ALA A 157 25.38 -8.60 6.78
N GLN A 158 24.87 -8.65 5.55
CA GLN A 158 24.39 -7.47 4.83
C GLN A 158 23.26 -6.75 5.58
N ARG A 159 22.32 -7.51 6.17
CA ARG A 159 21.25 -6.96 7.01
C ARG A 159 21.79 -6.19 8.20
N TYR A 160 22.66 -6.80 9.01
CA TYR A 160 23.17 -6.17 10.23
C TYR A 160 24.14 -5.03 9.95
N HIS A 161 24.91 -5.11 8.86
CA HIS A 161 25.67 -3.99 8.31
C HIS A 161 24.73 -2.81 8.01
N GLY A 162 23.66 -3.04 7.24
CA GLY A 162 22.70 -1.99 6.90
C GLY A 162 22.03 -1.35 8.12
N GLN A 163 21.64 -2.15 9.10
CA GLN A 163 21.06 -1.65 10.35
C GLN A 163 22.03 -0.77 11.14
N ARG A 164 23.32 -1.14 11.17
CA ARG A 164 24.33 -0.30 11.81
C ARG A 164 24.48 1.05 11.12
N VAL A 165 24.53 1.08 9.78
CA VAL A 165 24.64 2.33 9.03
C VAL A 165 23.37 3.18 9.21
N ALA A 166 22.18 2.58 9.13
CA ALA A 166 20.91 3.28 9.29
C ALA A 166 20.71 3.88 10.69
N ARG A 167 21.25 3.23 11.74
CA ARG A 167 21.18 3.69 13.14
C ARG A 167 22.32 4.60 13.57
N ALA A 168 23.25 4.94 12.68
CA ALA A 168 24.28 5.91 12.97
C ALA A 168 23.67 7.29 13.32
N PRO A 169 24.37 8.21 13.98
CA PRO A 169 23.80 9.51 14.36
C PRO A 169 23.21 10.25 13.14
N VAL A 170 22.01 10.83 13.29
CA VAL A 170 21.50 11.78 12.29
C VAL A 170 22.38 13.03 12.37
N ILE A 171 22.92 13.45 11.24
CA ILE A 171 23.42 14.82 11.11
C ILE A 171 22.28 15.62 10.49
N ALA A 172 21.77 16.61 11.24
CA ALA A 172 20.74 17.51 10.73
C ALA A 172 21.28 18.20 9.47
N SER A 173 20.68 17.91 8.31
CA SER A 173 20.90 18.70 7.10
C SER A 173 19.99 19.92 7.19
N ALA A 174 20.57 21.12 7.18
CA ALA A 174 19.84 22.38 7.18
C ALA A 174 18.70 22.34 6.15
N THR A 175 17.48 22.56 6.64
CA THR A 175 16.27 22.81 5.86
C THR A 175 16.44 24.13 5.10
N GLU A 176 16.28 24.10 3.79
CA GLU A 176 15.92 25.32 3.04
C GLU A 176 14.39 25.46 3.13
N GLY A 177 13.95 26.30 4.07
CA GLY A 177 12.60 26.84 4.19
C GLY A 177 12.67 28.36 4.18
N ALA A 178 11.78 28.99 3.41
CA ALA A 178 11.81 30.39 3.04
C ALA A 178 11.65 31.39 4.19
N ALA A 179 12.31 32.56 3.99
CA ALA A 179 12.00 33.91 4.47
C ALA A 179 11.36 34.05 5.88
N GLY A 180 12.20 34.38 6.86
CA GLY A 180 11.79 34.89 8.17
C GLY A 180 12.94 34.83 9.17
N SER A 181 13.43 35.98 9.59
CA SER A 181 14.59 36.22 10.45
C SER A 181 14.64 35.38 11.74
N THR A 182 15.69 34.56 11.89
CA THR A 182 16.70 34.59 12.99
C THR A 182 17.68 33.44 12.75
N SER A 183 18.96 33.76 12.63
CA SER A 183 20.04 32.84 12.26
C SER A 183 20.37 31.85 13.38
N GLU A 184 19.90 30.61 13.27
CA GLU A 184 20.54 29.49 13.97
C GLU A 184 21.86 29.12 13.26
N PRO A 185 22.93 28.77 14.01
CA PRO A 185 24.21 28.43 13.40
C PRO A 185 24.10 27.12 12.61
N ARG A 186 24.45 27.19 11.32
CA ARG A 186 24.58 26.02 10.43
C ARG A 186 25.49 24.98 11.11
N PRO A 187 25.10 23.69 11.19
CA PRO A 187 25.99 22.68 11.74
C PRO A 187 27.31 22.68 10.96
N PRO A 188 28.45 22.52 11.64
CA PRO A 188 29.76 22.62 11.01
C PRO A 188 29.87 21.60 9.88
N ALA A 189 30.38 22.05 8.72
CA ALA A 189 30.63 21.18 7.60
C ALA A 189 31.69 20.14 7.98
N ASP A 190 31.34 18.86 7.83
CA ASP A 190 32.22 17.72 8.10
C ASP A 190 32.81 17.22 6.78
N PHE A 191 34.06 17.62 6.53
CA PHE A 191 34.86 17.25 5.36
C PHE A 191 35.73 16.03 5.68
N GLN A 192 35.73 15.04 4.79
CA GLN A 192 36.50 13.81 4.91
C GLN A 192 37.28 13.58 3.61
N GLU A 193 38.57 13.22 3.72
CA GLU A 193 39.38 12.81 2.56
C GLU A 193 39.05 11.35 2.21
N VAL A 194 38.69 11.10 0.95
CA VAL A 194 38.24 9.78 0.46
C VAL A 194 38.82 9.46 -0.91
N ASP A 195 38.99 8.18 -1.19
CA ASP A 195 39.24 7.67 -2.54
C ASP A 195 37.93 7.63 -3.32
N VAL A 196 37.79 8.48 -4.34
CA VAL A 196 36.57 8.63 -5.12
C VAL A 196 36.28 7.39 -5.96
N ASP A 197 37.32 6.71 -6.45
CA ASP A 197 37.17 5.52 -7.29
C ASP A 197 36.70 4.29 -6.48
N SER A 198 36.80 4.36 -5.15
CA SER A 198 36.29 3.34 -4.23
C SER A 198 34.78 3.41 -3.96
N LEU A 199 34.07 4.38 -4.54
CA LEU A 199 32.63 4.59 -4.31
C LEU A 199 31.82 3.33 -4.62
N GLN A 200 31.11 2.83 -3.61
CA GLN A 200 30.11 1.76 -3.76
C GLN A 200 28.74 2.21 -3.29
N MET A 201 27.71 1.91 -4.06
CA MET A 201 26.31 2.15 -3.68
C MET A 201 25.61 0.84 -3.34
N THR A 202 25.11 0.74 -2.12
CA THR A 202 24.45 -0.47 -1.62
C THR A 202 23.10 -0.18 -0.97
N GLN A 203 22.28 -1.23 -0.85
CA GLN A 203 20.97 -1.22 -0.19
C GLN A 203 20.01 -0.12 -0.70
N PRO A 204 19.78 -0.01 -2.02
CA PRO A 204 18.77 0.90 -2.53
C PRO A 204 17.40 0.49 -1.99
N ARG A 205 16.65 1.45 -1.44
CA ARG A 205 15.28 1.26 -0.92
C ARG A 205 14.38 2.41 -1.35
N SER A 206 13.14 2.16 -1.79
CA SER A 206 12.14 3.22 -2.01
C SER A 206 11.86 3.98 -0.72
N VAL A 207 11.61 5.27 -0.83
CA VAL A 207 11.27 6.10 0.34
C VAL A 207 10.16 7.14 0.07
N GLY A 208 9.81 7.41 -1.20
CA GLY A 208 8.86 8.48 -1.51
C GLY A 208 7.46 8.23 -0.98
N VAL A 209 6.83 7.11 -1.38
CA VAL A 209 5.47 6.75 -0.93
C VAL A 209 5.46 6.47 0.57
N GLU A 210 6.51 5.84 1.10
CA GLU A 210 6.68 5.59 2.51
C GLU A 210 6.66 6.89 3.33
N HIS A 211 7.38 7.90 2.86
CA HIS A 211 7.49 9.19 3.54
C HIS A 211 6.16 9.94 3.56
N VAL A 212 5.50 10.09 2.40
CA VAL A 212 4.21 10.79 2.32
C VAL A 212 3.09 10.00 3.00
N GLY A 213 3.13 8.66 2.96
CA GLY A 213 2.16 7.80 3.61
C GLY A 213 2.25 7.88 5.14
N LEU A 214 3.47 7.88 5.69
CA LEU A 214 3.67 8.12 7.13
C LEU A 214 3.21 9.52 7.54
N HIS A 215 3.52 10.54 6.75
CA HIS A 215 3.06 11.90 7.00
C HIS A 215 1.52 11.96 7.03
N ALA A 216 0.84 11.44 6.01
CA ALA A 216 -0.61 11.42 5.95
C ALA A 216 -1.25 10.64 7.12
N ALA A 217 -0.69 9.48 7.49
CA ALA A 217 -1.17 8.71 8.64
C ALA A 217 -0.98 9.45 9.98
N SER A 218 0.10 10.22 10.11
CA SER A 218 0.36 11.07 11.27
C SER A 218 -0.63 12.25 11.33
N GLU A 219 -0.78 12.99 10.24
CA GLU A 219 -1.68 14.16 10.14
C GLU A 219 -3.14 13.79 10.40
N LEU A 220 -3.59 12.63 9.88
CA LEU A 220 -4.93 12.12 10.15
C LEU A 220 -5.10 11.57 11.58
N GLY A 221 -4.06 11.59 12.42
CA GLY A 221 -4.11 11.15 13.81
C GLY A 221 -4.20 9.62 14.00
N LEU A 222 -3.89 8.83 12.97
CA LEU A 222 -3.96 7.36 13.07
C LEU A 222 -2.93 6.81 14.05
N ILE A 223 -1.70 7.33 14.01
CA ILE A 223 -0.61 6.88 14.88
C ILE A 223 -0.93 7.17 16.35
N GLU A 224 -1.38 8.40 16.65
CA GLU A 224 -1.82 8.81 17.98
C GLU A 224 -3.00 7.99 18.47
N THR A 225 -4.02 7.78 17.62
CA THR A 225 -5.17 6.95 17.94
C THR A 225 -4.76 5.52 18.31
N LEU A 226 -3.84 4.90 17.56
CA LEU A 226 -3.35 3.55 17.88
C LEU A 226 -2.56 3.51 19.20
N ASN A 227 -1.80 4.56 19.52
CA ASN A 227 -1.11 4.68 20.80
C ASN A 227 -2.09 4.75 21.98
N GLU A 228 -3.11 5.60 21.89
CA GLU A 228 -4.14 5.76 22.92
C GLU A 228 -4.96 4.49 23.14
N LEU A 229 -5.21 3.72 22.07
CA LEU A 229 -5.87 2.42 22.15
C LEU A 229 -4.99 1.32 22.76
N GLY A 230 -3.74 1.62 23.14
CA GLY A 230 -2.81 0.68 23.75
C GLY A 230 -2.28 -0.38 22.78
N VAL A 231 -2.30 -0.10 21.47
CA VAL A 231 -1.78 -1.04 20.46
C VAL A 231 -0.25 -1.09 20.56
N SER A 232 0.33 -2.29 20.64
CA SER A 232 1.79 -2.42 20.76
C SER A 232 2.53 -1.95 19.51
N GLY A 233 3.74 -1.40 19.66
CA GLY A 233 4.51 -0.84 18.54
C GLY A 233 4.75 -1.82 17.38
N VAL A 234 4.90 -3.13 17.66
CA VAL A 234 5.04 -4.16 16.60
C VAL A 234 3.75 -4.28 15.78
N VAL A 235 2.59 -4.23 16.43
CA VAL A 235 1.28 -4.29 15.75
C VAL A 235 1.03 -2.99 15.00
N GLN A 236 1.35 -1.83 15.58
CA GLN A 236 1.24 -0.55 14.87
C GLN A 236 2.10 -0.53 13.61
N ALA A 237 3.34 -1.01 13.69
CA ALA A 237 4.21 -1.13 12.53
C ALA A 237 3.66 -2.08 11.46
N SER A 238 3.00 -3.17 11.88
CA SER A 238 2.32 -4.09 10.96
C SER A 238 1.11 -3.43 10.28
N ILE A 239 0.33 -2.63 11.03
CA ILE A 239 -0.81 -1.85 10.52
C ILE A 239 -0.32 -0.84 9.47
N LEU A 240 0.66 -0.01 9.83
CA LEU A 240 1.21 1.02 8.95
C LEU A 240 1.92 0.40 7.74
N GLY A 241 2.62 -0.72 7.93
CA GLY A 241 3.23 -1.49 6.85
C GLY A 241 2.20 -1.98 5.83
N ASN A 242 1.06 -2.53 6.29
CA ASN A 242 -0.03 -2.93 5.40
C ASN A 242 -0.68 -1.73 4.69
N LEU A 243 -0.97 -0.66 5.43
CA LEU A 243 -1.61 0.54 4.91
C LEU A 243 -0.74 1.21 3.83
N ILE A 244 0.53 1.47 4.13
CA ILE A 244 1.47 2.11 3.20
C ILE A 244 1.83 1.14 2.07
N GLY A 245 1.85 -0.16 2.34
CA GLY A 245 1.94 -1.20 1.31
C GLY A 245 0.81 -1.09 0.29
N ARG A 246 -0.44 -0.87 0.71
CA ARG A 246 -1.58 -0.61 -0.20
C ARG A 246 -1.39 0.66 -1.02
N MET A 247 -0.79 1.69 -0.45
CA MET A 247 -0.51 2.94 -1.16
C MET A 247 0.58 2.76 -2.22
N GLY A 248 1.68 2.10 -1.87
CA GLY A 248 2.90 1.99 -2.70
C GLY A 248 2.95 0.78 -3.63
N GLN A 249 2.68 -0.42 -3.11
CA GLN A 249 2.70 -1.65 -3.90
C GLN A 249 1.52 -2.56 -3.48
N PRO A 250 0.29 -2.25 -3.94
CA PRO A 250 -0.89 -3.03 -3.57
C PRO A 250 -0.73 -4.50 -3.95
N GLY A 251 -0.96 -5.41 -3.00
CA GLY A 251 -0.79 -6.85 -3.19
C GLY A 251 -1.40 -7.66 -2.04
N SER A 252 -1.06 -8.94 -1.90
CA SER A 252 -1.39 -9.69 -0.68
C SER A 252 -0.53 -9.21 0.50
N GLU A 253 -0.92 -9.50 1.74
CA GLU A 253 -0.11 -9.19 2.93
C GLU A 253 1.26 -9.89 2.87
N LEU A 254 1.34 -11.05 2.22
CA LEU A 254 2.62 -11.71 1.95
C LEU A 254 3.49 -10.92 0.97
N ALA A 255 2.89 -10.39 -0.11
CA ALA A 255 3.60 -9.51 -1.04
C ALA A 255 4.05 -8.21 -0.36
N THR A 256 3.19 -7.61 0.46
CA THR A 256 3.54 -6.43 1.28
C THR A 256 4.67 -6.74 2.26
N TRP A 257 4.64 -7.89 2.93
CA TRP A 257 5.73 -8.33 3.81
C TRP A 257 7.07 -8.46 3.05
N ASN A 258 7.05 -9.02 1.84
CA ASN A 258 8.26 -9.08 0.99
C ASN A 258 8.75 -7.70 0.57
N TRP A 259 7.83 -6.81 0.16
CA TRP A 259 8.16 -5.43 -0.21
C TRP A 259 8.80 -4.65 0.93
N LEU A 260 8.23 -4.73 2.15
CA LEU A 260 8.74 -4.06 3.35
C LEU A 260 10.18 -4.47 3.70
N GLN A 261 10.57 -5.71 3.38
CA GLN A 261 11.90 -6.25 3.67
C GLN A 261 12.94 -5.90 2.60
N GLN A 262 12.53 -5.97 1.33
CA GLN A 262 13.47 -5.98 0.20
C GLN A 262 13.57 -4.63 -0.51
N HIS A 263 12.47 -3.87 -0.54
CA HIS A 263 12.35 -2.70 -1.40
C HIS A 263 12.13 -1.43 -0.58
N SER A 264 11.36 -1.50 0.50
CA SER A 264 10.92 -0.31 1.24
C SER A 264 11.94 0.18 2.26
N ALA A 265 12.04 1.51 2.42
CA ALA A 265 12.75 2.15 3.54
C ALA A 265 11.81 2.45 4.72
N LEU A 266 10.54 2.02 4.70
CA LEU A 266 9.56 2.34 5.74
C LEU A 266 10.04 1.94 7.13
N GLY A 267 10.63 0.75 7.27
CA GLY A 267 11.18 0.28 8.53
C GLY A 267 12.26 1.21 9.09
N GLU A 268 13.03 1.86 8.22
CA GLU A 268 14.03 2.84 8.61
C GLU A 268 13.40 4.13 9.17
N LEU A 269 12.34 4.61 8.52
CA LEU A 269 11.61 5.81 8.95
C LEU A 269 10.89 5.60 10.30
N MET A 270 10.52 4.36 10.61
CA MET A 270 9.79 3.98 11.82
C MET A 270 10.69 3.40 12.92
N ASP A 271 11.99 3.22 12.67
CA ASP A 271 12.92 2.41 13.51
C ASP A 271 12.40 0.99 13.82
N VAL A 272 11.88 0.31 12.80
CA VAL A 272 11.35 -1.07 12.85
C VAL A 272 12.08 -1.98 11.87
N ASP A 273 12.45 -3.16 12.35
CA ASP A 273 13.07 -4.21 11.54
C ASP A 273 12.04 -5.23 11.02
N PHE A 274 11.47 -4.96 9.84
CA PHE A 274 10.52 -5.86 9.20
C PHE A 274 11.11 -7.23 8.82
N LEU A 275 12.44 -7.37 8.65
CA LEU A 275 13.10 -8.65 8.39
C LEU A 275 13.11 -9.56 9.63
N SER A 276 12.91 -9.02 10.83
CA SER A 276 12.73 -9.81 12.08
C SER A 276 11.28 -10.21 12.31
N MET A 277 10.35 -9.56 11.60
CA MET A 277 8.93 -9.69 11.83
C MET A 277 8.38 -10.89 11.06
N SER A 278 7.62 -11.76 11.74
CA SER A 278 6.87 -12.81 11.06
C SER A 278 5.79 -12.20 10.16
N HIS A 279 5.64 -12.73 8.94
CA HIS A 279 4.55 -12.34 8.03
C HIS A 279 3.17 -12.44 8.71
N MET A 280 2.98 -13.38 9.66
CA MET A 280 1.74 -13.53 10.41
C MET A 280 1.36 -12.27 11.22
N SER A 281 2.31 -11.39 11.52
CA SER A 281 2.05 -10.12 12.21
C SER A 281 1.22 -9.18 11.33
N LEU A 282 1.49 -9.14 10.01
CA LEU A 282 0.72 -8.35 9.05
C LEU A 282 -0.71 -8.89 8.93
N TYR A 283 -0.89 -10.21 8.93
CA TYR A 283 -2.24 -10.77 9.00
C TYR A 283 -2.93 -10.35 10.28
N ARG A 284 -2.32 -10.63 11.46
CA ARG A 284 -2.88 -10.32 12.80
C ARG A 284 -3.22 -8.85 13.02
N ALA A 285 -2.49 -7.92 12.39
CA ALA A 285 -2.78 -6.49 12.43
C ALA A 285 -4.23 -6.16 12.08
N SER A 286 -4.81 -6.88 11.12
CA SER A 286 -6.20 -6.68 10.71
C SER A 286 -7.22 -7.02 11.81
N ASP A 287 -6.95 -7.98 12.71
CA ASP A 287 -7.89 -8.27 13.82
C ASP A 287 -7.96 -7.10 14.79
N VAL A 288 -6.80 -6.49 15.09
CA VAL A 288 -6.70 -5.38 16.02
C VAL A 288 -7.38 -4.14 15.45
N LEU A 289 -7.19 -3.87 14.15
CA LEU A 289 -7.92 -2.81 13.46
C LEU A 289 -9.43 -3.03 13.53
N MET A 290 -9.91 -4.24 13.22
CA MET A 290 -11.34 -4.54 13.24
C MET A 290 -11.95 -4.41 14.65
N LYS A 291 -11.20 -4.77 15.70
CA LYS A 291 -11.62 -4.57 17.10
C LYS A 291 -11.90 -3.11 17.43
N HIS A 292 -11.14 -2.17 16.85
CA HIS A 292 -11.22 -0.75 17.15
C HIS A 292 -11.79 0.09 15.98
N ARG A 293 -12.41 -0.55 14.99
CA ARG A 293 -12.86 0.06 13.73
C ARG A 293 -13.64 1.36 13.94
N GLU A 294 -14.68 1.32 14.77
CA GLU A 294 -15.57 2.47 14.98
C GLU A 294 -14.85 3.68 15.59
N VAL A 295 -13.95 3.45 16.55
CA VAL A 295 -13.14 4.50 17.17
C VAL A 295 -12.18 5.10 16.16
N ILE A 296 -11.52 4.26 15.36
CA ILE A 296 -10.59 4.69 14.31
C ILE A 296 -11.33 5.52 13.25
N GLU A 297 -12.44 5.02 12.69
CA GLU A 297 -13.24 5.75 11.70
C GLU A 297 -13.70 7.12 12.21
N THR A 298 -14.23 7.16 13.44
CA THR A 298 -14.74 8.39 14.05
C THR A 298 -13.63 9.43 14.24
N ARG A 299 -12.46 9.01 14.77
CA ARG A 299 -11.34 9.92 15.02
C ARG A 299 -10.72 10.43 13.72
N LEU A 300 -10.42 9.54 12.77
CA LEU A 300 -9.83 9.95 11.49
C LEU A 300 -10.74 10.93 10.75
N PHE A 301 -12.05 10.67 10.70
CA PHE A 301 -13.00 11.59 10.08
C PHE A 301 -13.09 12.93 10.83
N SER A 302 -13.11 12.92 12.16
CA SER A 302 -13.12 14.14 12.98
C SER A 302 -11.87 15.00 12.78
N THR A 303 -10.70 14.35 12.67
CA THR A 303 -9.44 15.02 12.36
C THR A 303 -9.47 15.61 10.96
N ALA A 304 -9.87 14.84 9.94
CA ALA A 304 -10.01 15.35 8.57
C ALA A 304 -10.97 16.53 8.49
N ARG A 305 -12.11 16.46 9.19
CA ARG A 305 -13.08 17.56 9.31
C ARG A 305 -12.43 18.82 9.85
N THR A 306 -11.64 18.70 10.90
CA THR A 306 -10.96 19.84 11.53
C THR A 306 -9.85 20.40 10.63
N LEU A 307 -9.09 19.54 9.95
CA LEU A 307 -7.98 19.94 9.09
C LEU A 307 -8.41 20.66 7.81
N PHE A 308 -9.60 20.35 7.30
CA PHE A 308 -10.09 20.86 6.02
C PHE A 308 -11.39 21.66 6.13
N ASP A 309 -11.85 21.95 7.35
CA ASP A 309 -13.12 22.65 7.63
C ASP A 309 -14.31 22.05 6.87
N LEU A 310 -14.43 20.72 6.93
CA LEU A 310 -15.44 19.99 6.16
C LEU A 310 -16.85 20.25 6.70
N GLN A 311 -17.78 20.64 5.83
CA GLN A 311 -19.18 20.81 6.22
C GLN A 311 -19.91 19.45 6.23
N GLU A 312 -20.50 19.07 7.37
CA GLU A 312 -21.31 17.84 7.53
C GLU A 312 -22.72 17.97 6.90
N THR A 313 -22.80 18.61 5.74
CA THR A 313 -24.07 18.89 5.08
C THR A 313 -24.49 17.79 4.13
N VAL A 314 -23.55 17.03 3.57
CA VAL A 314 -23.82 16.02 2.54
C VAL A 314 -23.21 14.67 2.93
N THR A 315 -24.05 13.64 2.90
CA THR A 315 -23.69 12.25 3.15
C THR A 315 -23.96 11.44 1.87
N LEU A 316 -22.89 10.98 1.23
CA LEU A 316 -22.95 10.13 0.03
C LEU A 316 -22.91 8.67 0.44
N TYR A 317 -23.87 7.87 -0.03
CA TYR A 317 -23.93 6.44 0.27
C TYR A 317 -24.05 5.59 -1.01
N ASP A 318 -23.17 4.61 -1.15
CA ASP A 318 -23.20 3.63 -2.24
C ASP A 318 -22.53 2.31 -1.82
N LEU A 319 -22.85 1.26 -2.58
CA LEU A 319 -22.41 -0.10 -2.40
C LEU A 319 -21.61 -0.57 -3.62
N SER A 320 -20.41 -1.08 -3.37
CA SER A 320 -19.60 -1.69 -4.42
C SER A 320 -19.28 -3.14 -4.12
N ASN A 321 -19.47 -4.00 -5.12
CA ASN A 321 -19.10 -5.40 -5.03
C ASN A 321 -17.63 -5.59 -5.40
N THR A 322 -16.95 -6.47 -4.68
CA THR A 322 -15.62 -7.00 -4.98
C THR A 322 -15.63 -8.53 -4.97
N TYR A 323 -14.59 -9.18 -5.48
CA TYR A 323 -14.53 -10.63 -5.66
C TYR A 323 -13.33 -11.26 -4.97
N PHE A 324 -13.50 -12.52 -4.59
CA PHE A 324 -12.44 -13.35 -4.03
C PHE A 324 -11.66 -14.08 -5.12
N GLU A 325 -10.41 -14.38 -4.82
CA GLU A 325 -9.65 -15.42 -5.50
C GLU A 325 -9.99 -16.78 -4.86
N GLY A 326 -10.35 -17.77 -5.68
CA GLY A 326 -10.80 -19.08 -5.20
C GLY A 326 -12.24 -19.11 -4.66
N GLU A 327 -12.57 -20.15 -3.89
CA GLU A 327 -13.97 -20.45 -3.50
C GLU A 327 -14.41 -19.79 -2.18
N ALA A 328 -13.46 -19.40 -1.32
CA ALA A 328 -13.70 -18.72 -0.04
C ALA A 328 -14.77 -19.40 0.85
N GLU A 329 -14.82 -20.74 0.88
CA GLU A 329 -15.87 -21.52 1.56
C GLU A 329 -16.03 -21.22 3.06
N LEU A 330 -14.94 -20.82 3.73
CA LEU A 330 -14.92 -20.47 5.15
C LEU A 330 -15.48 -19.06 5.46
N ASN A 331 -15.80 -18.28 4.43
CA ASN A 331 -16.34 -16.93 4.58
C ASN A 331 -17.85 -16.91 4.30
N ARG A 332 -18.66 -16.67 5.34
CA ARG A 332 -20.12 -16.68 5.21
C ARG A 332 -20.65 -15.51 4.38
N LYS A 333 -19.91 -14.40 4.30
CA LYS A 333 -20.23 -13.24 3.44
C LYS A 333 -19.92 -13.51 1.96
N ALA A 334 -19.05 -14.47 1.65
CA ALA A 334 -18.69 -14.82 0.29
C ALA A 334 -19.87 -15.49 -0.44
N LYS A 335 -20.60 -14.73 -1.25
CA LYS A 335 -21.80 -15.20 -1.97
C LYS A 335 -21.74 -14.85 -3.44
N ARG A 336 -22.31 -15.71 -4.29
CA ARG A 336 -22.50 -15.42 -5.72
C ARG A 336 -23.75 -14.56 -5.90
N GLY A 337 -23.68 -13.60 -6.81
CA GLY A 337 -24.76 -12.65 -7.07
C GLY A 337 -24.58 -11.93 -8.41
N ARG A 338 -25.49 -10.99 -8.71
CA ARG A 338 -25.44 -10.22 -9.95
C ARG A 338 -24.19 -9.35 -10.00
N SER A 339 -23.41 -9.48 -11.08
CA SER A 339 -22.13 -8.78 -11.25
C SER A 339 -22.27 -7.54 -12.10
N LYS A 340 -21.78 -6.40 -11.62
CA LYS A 340 -21.49 -5.25 -12.49
C LYS A 340 -20.26 -5.55 -13.41
N GLU A 341 -19.34 -6.41 -12.97
CA GLU A 341 -18.09 -6.76 -13.67
C GLU A 341 -18.16 -8.07 -14.48
N LYS A 342 -19.36 -8.66 -14.65
CA LYS A 342 -19.61 -9.94 -15.36
C LYS A 342 -18.82 -11.16 -14.84
N ARG A 343 -18.20 -11.09 -13.65
CA ARG A 343 -17.47 -12.19 -12.99
C ARG A 343 -18.35 -13.16 -12.20
N SER A 344 -19.39 -13.75 -12.82
CA SER A 344 -20.32 -14.67 -12.14
C SER A 344 -19.68 -15.98 -11.64
N ASP A 345 -18.45 -16.25 -12.06
CA ASP A 345 -17.59 -17.35 -11.66
C ASP A 345 -17.11 -17.24 -10.19
N CYS A 346 -16.84 -16.02 -9.72
CA CYS A 346 -16.26 -15.80 -8.39
C CYS A 346 -17.32 -15.48 -7.31
N PRO A 347 -17.12 -15.95 -6.06
CA PRO A 347 -17.86 -15.44 -4.92
C PRO A 347 -17.47 -13.99 -4.61
N ARG A 348 -18.37 -13.26 -3.94
CA ARG A 348 -18.24 -11.81 -3.70
C ARG A 348 -18.54 -11.40 -2.28
N VAL A 349 -18.10 -10.20 -1.96
CA VAL A 349 -18.48 -9.41 -0.78
C VAL A 349 -18.80 -7.99 -1.23
N THR A 350 -19.69 -7.32 -0.51
CA THR A 350 -20.12 -5.95 -0.81
C THR A 350 -19.53 -5.01 0.23
N LEU A 351 -18.91 -3.92 -0.21
CA LEU A 351 -18.43 -2.83 0.65
C LEU A 351 -19.39 -1.64 0.52
N GLY A 352 -20.00 -1.25 1.63
CA GLY A 352 -20.76 0.00 1.74
C GLY A 352 -19.87 1.09 2.32
N LEU A 353 -19.90 2.27 1.71
CA LEU A 353 -19.17 3.45 2.18
C LEU A 353 -20.12 4.61 2.38
N VAL A 354 -19.93 5.32 3.48
CA VAL A 354 -20.54 6.62 3.74
C VAL A 354 -19.44 7.65 3.64
N LEU A 355 -19.54 8.56 2.68
CA LEU A 355 -18.59 9.65 2.47
C LEU A 355 -19.21 11.00 2.79
N ASP A 356 -18.37 11.99 3.06
CA ASP A 356 -18.78 13.40 2.99
C ASP A 356 -18.62 13.97 1.56
N GLY A 357 -19.05 15.22 1.35
CA GLY A 357 -18.95 15.88 0.04
C GLY A 357 -17.51 16.10 -0.46
N SER A 358 -16.49 16.01 0.40
CA SER A 358 -15.08 16.11 0.01
C SER A 358 -14.43 14.75 -0.29
N GLY A 359 -15.16 13.65 -0.12
CA GLY A 359 -14.72 12.29 -0.45
C GLY A 359 -14.04 11.54 0.70
N PHE A 360 -13.94 12.10 1.91
CA PHE A 360 -13.46 11.36 3.09
C PHE A 360 -14.51 10.37 3.58
N VAL A 361 -14.04 9.21 4.02
CA VAL A 361 -14.88 8.13 4.53
C VAL A 361 -15.28 8.43 5.96
N ARG A 362 -16.59 8.54 6.21
CA ARG A 362 -17.19 8.62 7.55
C ARG A 362 -17.32 7.24 8.20
N ARG A 363 -17.72 6.26 7.38
CA ARG A 363 -17.93 4.87 7.82
C ARG A 363 -17.84 3.89 6.66
N SER A 364 -17.33 2.71 6.97
CA SER A 364 -17.28 1.58 6.06
C SER A 364 -17.89 0.33 6.70
N GLN A 365 -18.59 -0.50 5.91
CA GLN A 365 -19.10 -1.78 6.39
C GLN A 365 -19.10 -2.82 5.26
N THR A 366 -18.80 -4.06 5.62
CA THR A 366 -18.82 -5.19 4.69
C THR A 366 -20.08 -6.03 4.88
N PHE A 367 -20.75 -6.32 3.78
CA PHE A 367 -21.97 -7.10 3.69
C PHE A 367 -21.77 -8.35 2.83
N ALA A 368 -22.67 -9.32 2.96
CA ALA A 368 -22.67 -10.49 2.09
C ALA A 368 -22.80 -10.09 0.61
N GLY A 369 -22.11 -10.79 -0.30
CA GLY A 369 -22.03 -10.42 -1.72
C GLY A 369 -23.34 -10.48 -2.51
N ASN A 370 -24.42 -10.97 -1.90
CA ASN A 370 -25.78 -11.03 -2.44
C ASN A 370 -26.78 -10.19 -1.62
N VAL A 371 -26.29 -9.27 -0.78
CA VAL A 371 -27.14 -8.40 0.03
C VAL A 371 -28.07 -7.57 -0.88
N SER A 372 -29.31 -7.39 -0.44
CA SER A 372 -30.24 -6.47 -1.08
C SER A 372 -29.84 -5.04 -0.73
N GLU A 373 -29.49 -4.23 -1.74
CA GLU A 373 -29.01 -2.86 -1.57
C GLU A 373 -29.92 -1.99 -0.67
N PRO A 374 -31.27 -2.01 -0.79
CA PRO A 374 -32.14 -1.16 0.03
C PRO A 374 -32.05 -1.42 1.54
N GLY A 375 -31.85 -2.67 1.97
CA GLY A 375 -31.88 -3.03 3.39
C GLY A 375 -30.66 -2.57 4.20
N THR A 376 -29.68 -1.95 3.56
CA THR A 376 -28.39 -1.59 4.17
C THR A 376 -28.29 -0.13 4.62
N LEU A 377 -29.17 0.75 4.12
CA LEU A 377 -29.10 2.18 4.36
C LEU A 377 -29.24 2.52 5.85
N ALA A 378 -30.30 2.01 6.49
CA ALA A 378 -30.60 2.29 7.88
C ALA A 378 -29.45 1.87 8.81
N SER A 379 -28.86 0.69 8.58
CA SER A 379 -27.72 0.22 9.40
C SER A 379 -26.46 1.05 9.22
N MET A 380 -26.22 1.58 8.01
CA MET A 380 -25.05 2.40 7.73
C MET A 380 -25.16 3.78 8.38
N LEU A 381 -26.34 4.39 8.34
CA LEU A 381 -26.58 5.73 8.89
C LEU A 381 -26.80 5.72 10.41
N ALA A 382 -27.32 4.63 10.98
CA ALA A 382 -27.55 4.51 12.41
C ALA A 382 -26.26 4.70 13.23
N GLY A 383 -26.27 5.60 14.20
CA GLY A 383 -25.12 5.83 15.08
C GLY A 383 -23.94 6.55 14.43
N LEU A 384 -24.11 7.19 13.25
CA LEU A 384 -23.12 8.13 12.72
C LEU A 384 -23.10 9.47 13.47
N GLY A 385 -24.12 9.75 14.29
CA GLY A 385 -24.30 11.05 14.91
C GLY A 385 -24.51 12.18 13.88
N THR A 386 -24.93 11.83 12.66
CA THR A 386 -25.21 12.81 11.60
C THR A 386 -26.26 13.81 12.11
N PRO A 387 -26.03 15.14 11.96
CA PRO A 387 -26.98 16.14 12.42
C PRO A 387 -28.36 15.95 11.80
N ALA A 388 -29.41 16.24 12.58
CA ALA A 388 -30.75 16.40 12.03
C ALA A 388 -30.71 17.46 10.91
N GLY A 389 -31.29 17.14 9.75
CA GLY A 389 -31.24 18.00 8.56
C GLY A 389 -30.01 17.80 7.66
N ALA A 390 -29.13 16.83 7.88
CA ALA A 390 -28.10 16.50 6.88
C ALA A 390 -28.74 15.97 5.58
N LEU A 391 -28.13 16.29 4.44
CA LEU A 391 -28.57 15.82 3.13
C LEU A 391 -27.94 14.45 2.83
N VAL A 392 -28.78 13.46 2.55
CA VAL A 392 -28.36 12.12 2.12
C VAL A 392 -28.56 11.99 0.62
N VAL A 393 -27.49 11.66 -0.08
CA VAL A 393 -27.49 11.43 -1.53
C VAL A 393 -27.10 9.98 -1.78
N MET A 394 -27.90 9.25 -2.56
CA MET A 394 -27.70 7.82 -2.80
C MET A 394 -28.15 7.40 -4.20
N ASP A 395 -27.61 6.26 -4.67
CA ASP A 395 -27.98 5.70 -5.97
C ASP A 395 -29.44 5.19 -6.02
N ALA A 396 -29.97 5.14 -7.24
CA ALA A 396 -31.31 4.65 -7.54
C ALA A 396 -31.57 3.22 -7.04
N GLY A 397 -30.53 2.39 -6.95
CA GLY A 397 -30.63 1.02 -6.42
C GLY A 397 -31.09 0.98 -4.96
N ILE A 398 -30.65 1.95 -4.17
CA ILE A 398 -30.88 2.05 -2.72
C ILE A 398 -32.12 2.90 -2.39
N ALA A 399 -32.47 3.87 -3.24
CA ALA A 399 -33.56 4.82 -3.04
C ALA A 399 -34.97 4.22 -3.22
N THR A 400 -35.36 3.23 -2.41
CA THR A 400 -36.74 2.71 -2.34
C THR A 400 -37.65 3.69 -1.58
N ASP A 401 -38.96 3.63 -1.83
CA ASP A 401 -39.92 4.47 -1.11
C ASP A 401 -39.88 4.24 0.42
N ALA A 402 -39.64 3.00 0.85
CA ALA A 402 -39.44 2.68 2.27
C ALA A 402 -38.21 3.38 2.86
N ASN A 403 -37.10 3.43 2.11
CA ASN A 403 -35.89 4.13 2.55
C ASN A 403 -36.08 5.65 2.58
N VAL A 404 -36.81 6.21 1.61
CA VAL A 404 -37.14 7.64 1.60
C VAL A 404 -38.04 8.00 2.79
N ALA A 405 -39.08 7.21 3.05
CA ALA A 405 -39.93 7.40 4.22
C ALA A 405 -39.11 7.34 5.52
N TRP A 406 -38.21 6.36 5.65
CA TRP A 406 -37.31 6.24 6.80
C TRP A 406 -36.43 7.48 6.98
N LEU A 407 -35.87 8.04 5.90
CA LEU A 407 -35.07 9.28 5.99
C LEU A 407 -35.89 10.46 6.50
N VAL A 408 -37.13 10.62 6.02
CA VAL A 408 -38.05 11.68 6.46
C VAL A 408 -38.40 11.52 7.94
N GLU A 409 -38.74 10.30 8.38
CA GLU A 409 -39.05 9.99 9.78
C GLU A 409 -37.89 10.31 10.73
N HIS A 410 -36.64 10.18 10.27
CA HIS A 410 -35.44 10.46 11.05
C HIS A 410 -34.91 11.90 10.84
N GLY A 411 -35.67 12.76 10.15
CA GLY A 411 -35.35 14.18 9.98
C GLY A 411 -34.20 14.47 9.01
N TYR A 412 -33.90 13.56 8.08
CA TYR A 412 -32.89 13.78 7.05
C TYR A 412 -33.48 14.51 5.84
N ARG A 413 -32.66 15.36 5.22
CA ARG A 413 -32.89 15.77 3.84
C ARG A 413 -32.39 14.65 2.91
N TYR A 414 -32.99 14.48 1.75
CA TYR A 414 -32.50 13.52 0.76
C TYR A 414 -32.50 14.09 -0.64
N LEU A 415 -31.62 13.59 -1.51
CA LEU A 415 -31.62 13.87 -2.93
C LEU A 415 -31.30 12.59 -3.69
N VAL A 416 -32.30 12.02 -4.36
CA VAL A 416 -32.21 10.68 -4.94
C VAL A 416 -32.87 10.62 -6.32
N VAL A 417 -32.50 9.63 -7.14
CA VAL A 417 -33.22 9.36 -8.38
C VAL A 417 -34.59 8.78 -8.06
N ARG A 418 -35.65 9.37 -8.62
CA ARG A 418 -37.01 8.83 -8.54
C ARG A 418 -37.09 7.50 -9.28
N ARG A 419 -37.53 6.45 -8.58
CA ARG A 419 -37.75 5.13 -9.17
C ARG A 419 -39.14 5.03 -9.77
N GLY A 420 -39.22 4.68 -11.06
CA GLY A 420 -40.49 4.54 -11.77
C GLY A 420 -41.20 5.88 -11.99
N GLY A 421 -42.48 5.83 -12.35
CA GLY A 421 -43.27 7.00 -12.74
C GLY A 421 -43.12 7.39 -14.22
N MET A 422 -43.95 8.34 -14.64
CA MET A 422 -43.90 8.91 -15.99
C MET A 422 -42.75 9.91 -16.10
N ARG A 423 -41.97 9.80 -17.17
CA ARG A 423 -41.01 10.83 -17.58
C ARG A 423 -41.76 12.01 -18.17
N GLN A 424 -41.33 13.22 -17.87
CA GLN A 424 -41.82 14.44 -18.50
C GLN A 424 -40.68 15.44 -18.57
N PHE A 425 -40.70 16.29 -19.60
CA PHE A 425 -39.74 17.37 -19.74
C PHE A 425 -40.32 18.46 -20.63
N ASP A 426 -40.33 19.69 -20.14
CA ASP A 426 -40.74 20.90 -20.86
C ASP A 426 -39.55 21.84 -20.99
N ALA A 427 -39.00 21.91 -22.21
CA ALA A 427 -37.83 22.73 -22.52
C ALA A 427 -38.07 24.22 -22.26
N THR A 428 -39.32 24.71 -22.38
CA THR A 428 -39.65 26.13 -22.18
C THR A 428 -39.54 26.58 -20.73
N ARG A 429 -39.64 25.62 -19.80
CA ARG A 429 -39.55 25.83 -18.35
C ARG A 429 -38.21 25.36 -17.79
N SER A 430 -37.24 25.07 -18.66
CA SER A 430 -35.94 24.52 -18.28
C SER A 430 -34.85 25.58 -18.20
N VAL A 431 -33.93 25.39 -17.26
CA VAL A 431 -32.68 26.15 -17.14
C VAL A 431 -31.55 25.32 -17.73
N SER A 432 -30.74 25.93 -18.58
CA SER A 432 -29.56 25.30 -19.18
C SER A 432 -28.33 25.57 -18.33
N ILE A 433 -27.59 24.52 -18.00
CA ILE A 433 -26.30 24.62 -17.32
C ILE A 433 -25.23 23.89 -18.13
N GLU A 434 -24.00 24.36 -18.00
CA GLU A 434 -22.82 23.74 -18.61
C GLU A 434 -22.08 22.91 -17.57
N THR A 435 -21.74 21.68 -17.94
CA THR A 435 -20.94 20.79 -17.09
C THR A 435 -19.45 21.12 -17.18
N ALA A 436 -18.64 20.62 -16.24
CA ALA A 436 -17.18 20.77 -16.30
C ALA A 436 -16.52 20.13 -17.54
N GLY A 437 -17.25 19.28 -18.27
CA GLY A 437 -16.83 18.69 -19.55
C GLY A 437 -17.42 19.38 -20.77
N GLU A 438 -17.89 20.63 -20.65
CA GLU A 438 -18.47 21.45 -21.74
C GLU A 438 -19.73 20.83 -22.37
N GLU A 439 -20.37 19.88 -21.68
CA GLU A 439 -21.67 19.35 -22.10
C GLU A 439 -22.81 20.16 -21.49
N TRP A 440 -23.85 20.41 -22.26
CA TRP A 440 -25.07 21.04 -21.78
C TRP A 440 -25.98 20.05 -21.02
N ARG A 441 -26.67 20.58 -20.01
CA ARG A 441 -27.78 19.92 -19.29
C ARG A 441 -28.95 20.88 -19.20
N HIS A 442 -30.15 20.36 -19.40
CA HIS A 442 -31.38 21.15 -19.24
C HIS A 442 -32.15 20.62 -18.03
N LEU A 443 -32.52 21.52 -17.12
CA LEU A 443 -33.06 21.21 -15.81
C LEU A 443 -34.43 21.87 -15.62
N GLN A 444 -35.44 21.09 -15.27
CA GLN A 444 -36.79 21.57 -14.99
C GLN A 444 -37.18 21.19 -13.57
N LYS A 445 -37.47 22.19 -12.74
CA LYS A 445 -37.96 22.02 -11.36
C LYS A 445 -39.48 22.01 -11.33
N GLU A 446 -40.03 21.11 -10.51
CA GLU A 446 -41.47 21.00 -10.29
C GLU A 446 -41.75 20.60 -8.84
N LEU A 447 -42.60 21.34 -8.14
CA LEU A 447 -43.06 20.95 -6.81
C LEU A 447 -44.12 19.87 -6.91
N SER A 448 -44.07 18.91 -5.99
CA SER A 448 -45.13 17.94 -5.77
C SER A 448 -46.43 18.62 -5.36
N LEU A 449 -47.57 17.98 -5.63
CA LEU A 449 -48.91 18.50 -5.35
C LEU A 449 -49.15 18.76 -3.85
N ASP A 450 -48.50 18.00 -2.98
CA ASP A 450 -48.52 18.15 -1.52
C ASP A 450 -47.57 19.24 -1.00
N GLY A 451 -46.72 19.80 -1.87
CA GLY A 451 -45.72 20.81 -1.53
C GLY A 451 -44.58 20.29 -0.62
N GLN A 452 -44.52 18.98 -0.35
CA GLN A 452 -43.53 18.39 0.56
C GLN A 452 -42.27 17.90 -0.16
N GLU A 453 -42.40 17.61 -1.46
CA GLU A 453 -41.29 17.15 -2.30
C GLU A 453 -41.12 18.04 -3.53
N LEU A 454 -39.89 18.05 -4.04
CA LEU A 454 -39.49 18.69 -5.28
C LEU A 454 -38.94 17.62 -6.24
N CYS A 455 -39.40 17.66 -7.49
CA CYS A 455 -38.90 16.85 -8.60
C CYS A 455 -38.06 17.72 -9.54
N LEU A 456 -36.83 17.28 -9.83
CA LEU A 456 -35.94 17.90 -10.81
C LEU A 456 -35.80 16.96 -12.01
N TYR A 457 -36.39 17.34 -13.13
CA TYR A 457 -36.27 16.63 -14.40
C TYR A 457 -35.02 17.12 -15.13
N CYS A 458 -34.10 16.21 -15.37
CA CYS A 458 -32.81 16.48 -15.98
C CYS A 458 -32.74 15.82 -17.35
N HIS A 459 -32.50 16.62 -18.39
CA HIS A 459 -32.24 16.14 -19.75
C HIS A 459 -30.74 16.19 -20.07
N SER A 460 -30.22 15.07 -20.58
CA SER A 460 -28.83 14.94 -21.03
C SER A 460 -28.81 14.48 -22.50
N PRO A 461 -28.23 15.28 -23.42
CA PRO A 461 -28.12 14.91 -24.83
C PRO A 461 -27.31 13.62 -25.07
N THR A 462 -26.19 13.46 -24.36
CA THR A 462 -25.35 12.25 -24.46
C THR A 462 -26.07 11.00 -23.96
N ARG A 463 -26.85 11.13 -22.88
CA ARG A 463 -27.71 10.05 -22.38
C ARG A 463 -28.84 9.73 -23.35
N GLN A 464 -29.44 10.74 -24.00
CA GLN A 464 -30.48 10.55 -25.01
C GLN A 464 -29.99 9.65 -26.14
N LEU A 465 -28.84 9.95 -26.74
CA LEU A 465 -28.26 9.13 -27.82
C LEU A 465 -28.05 7.67 -27.38
N LYS A 466 -27.57 7.47 -26.15
CA LYS A 466 -27.36 6.12 -25.59
C LYS A 466 -28.68 5.38 -25.37
N GLU A 467 -29.69 6.05 -24.82
CA GLU A 467 -31.00 5.45 -24.55
C GLU A 467 -31.77 5.16 -25.86
N GLU A 468 -31.67 6.02 -26.87
CA GLU A 468 -32.21 5.80 -28.21
C GLU A 468 -31.57 4.59 -28.88
N ALA A 469 -30.24 4.47 -28.83
CA ALA A 469 -29.53 3.31 -29.38
C ALA A 469 -29.92 2.00 -28.69
N MET A 470 -30.03 2.01 -27.35
CA MET A 470 -30.50 0.85 -26.58
C MET A 470 -31.94 0.46 -26.94
N LEU A 471 -32.82 1.46 -27.08
CA LEU A 471 -34.21 1.24 -27.46
C LEU A 471 -34.31 0.70 -28.89
N ALA A 472 -33.59 1.29 -29.84
CA ALA A 472 -33.55 0.82 -31.23
C ALA A 472 -33.11 -0.64 -31.31
N GLN A 473 -32.06 -1.01 -30.57
CA GLN A 473 -31.62 -2.40 -30.48
C GLN A 473 -32.69 -3.32 -29.88
N SER A 474 -33.38 -2.87 -28.82
CA SER A 474 -34.44 -3.66 -28.18
C SER A 474 -35.67 -3.80 -29.08
N CYS A 475 -36.07 -2.75 -29.79
CA CYS A 475 -37.14 -2.74 -30.77
C CYS A 475 -36.82 -3.70 -31.92
N GLY A 476 -35.61 -3.62 -32.50
CA GLY A 476 -35.19 -4.52 -33.57
C GLY A 476 -35.20 -5.99 -33.15
N ARG A 477 -34.78 -6.32 -31.92
CA ARG A 477 -34.90 -7.69 -31.39
C ARG A 477 -36.35 -8.16 -31.24
N PHE A 478 -37.24 -7.26 -30.82
CA PHE A 478 -38.66 -7.59 -30.66
C PHE A 478 -39.35 -7.79 -32.02
N GLU A 479 -39.11 -6.88 -32.96
CA GLU A 479 -39.61 -6.97 -34.34
C GLU A 479 -39.06 -8.20 -35.07
N ALA A 480 -37.78 -8.54 -34.90
CA ALA A 480 -37.22 -9.79 -35.44
C ALA A 480 -37.91 -11.03 -34.86
N GLY A 481 -38.30 -11.01 -33.58
CA GLY A 481 -39.09 -12.07 -32.96
C GLY A 481 -40.50 -12.19 -33.57
N LEU A 482 -41.17 -11.06 -33.80
CA LEU A 482 -42.47 -11.02 -34.49
C LEU A 482 -42.37 -11.49 -35.94
N GLN A 483 -41.30 -11.07 -36.63
CA GLN A 483 -40.99 -11.49 -37.99
C GLN A 483 -40.78 -13.01 -38.06
N GLN A 484 -40.02 -13.59 -37.13
CA GLN A 484 -39.84 -15.04 -37.06
C GLN A 484 -41.15 -15.80 -36.84
N MET A 485 -42.07 -15.24 -36.05
CA MET A 485 -43.41 -15.80 -35.87
C MET A 485 -44.22 -15.72 -37.17
N ARG A 486 -44.17 -14.57 -37.87
CA ARG A 486 -44.84 -14.35 -39.16
C ARG A 486 -44.31 -15.29 -40.25
N ASP A 487 -43.00 -15.41 -40.40
CA ASP A 487 -42.35 -16.31 -41.36
C ASP A 487 -42.64 -17.78 -41.03
N GLY A 488 -42.82 -18.09 -39.74
CA GLY A 488 -43.26 -19.40 -39.28
C GLY A 488 -44.59 -19.83 -39.90
N LEU A 489 -45.56 -18.91 -40.05
CA LEU A 489 -46.88 -19.24 -40.61
C LEU A 489 -46.83 -19.76 -42.05
N GLN A 490 -45.82 -19.35 -42.82
CA GLN A 490 -45.63 -19.74 -44.22
C GLN A 490 -44.92 -21.10 -44.39
N LYS A 491 -44.35 -21.66 -43.32
CA LYS A 491 -43.62 -22.95 -43.40
C LYS A 491 -44.57 -24.15 -43.24
N PRO A 492 -44.34 -25.25 -43.96
CA PRO A 492 -45.09 -26.49 -43.75
C PRO A 492 -44.79 -27.08 -42.36
N LYS A 493 -45.83 -27.61 -41.68
CA LYS A 493 -45.78 -28.18 -40.31
C LYS A 493 -45.44 -27.19 -39.17
N SER A 494 -45.58 -25.89 -39.39
CA SER A 494 -45.42 -24.90 -38.32
C SER A 494 -46.68 -24.79 -37.46
N GLU A 495 -46.49 -24.32 -36.22
CA GLU A 495 -47.58 -24.05 -35.28
C GLU A 495 -48.40 -22.83 -35.74
N LYS A 496 -49.70 -23.05 -35.98
CA LYS A 496 -50.65 -22.02 -36.46
C LYS A 496 -51.83 -21.83 -35.50
N GLY A 497 -51.89 -22.60 -34.42
CA GLY A 497 -52.92 -22.49 -33.41
C GLY A 497 -52.85 -21.14 -32.70
N HIS A 498 -53.98 -20.44 -32.62
CA HIS A 498 -54.09 -19.12 -32.03
C HIS A 498 -53.54 -19.06 -30.60
N ASP A 499 -53.93 -20.00 -29.73
CA ASP A 499 -53.55 -20.00 -28.31
C ASP A 499 -52.04 -20.22 -28.11
N LYS A 500 -51.42 -21.08 -28.91
CA LYS A 500 -49.97 -21.34 -28.86
C LYS A 500 -49.16 -20.15 -29.37
N LEU A 501 -49.67 -19.43 -30.37
CA LEU A 501 -49.06 -18.19 -30.84
C LEU A 501 -49.25 -17.04 -29.84
N LEU A 502 -50.37 -16.98 -29.13
CA LEU A 502 -50.57 -16.06 -28.02
C LEU A 502 -49.60 -16.33 -26.85
N GLU A 503 -49.39 -17.59 -26.45
CA GLU A 503 -48.40 -17.97 -25.45
C GLU A 503 -46.98 -17.52 -25.88
N ARG A 504 -46.62 -17.77 -27.14
CA ARG A 504 -45.32 -17.38 -27.70
C ARG A 504 -45.16 -15.86 -27.75
N LEU A 505 -46.22 -15.13 -28.15
CA LEU A 505 -46.26 -13.68 -28.12
C LEU A 505 -46.11 -13.16 -26.69
N GLY A 506 -46.78 -13.78 -25.71
CA GLY A 506 -46.66 -13.47 -24.29
C GLY A 506 -45.22 -13.60 -23.79
N ARG A 507 -44.54 -14.72 -24.12
CA ARG A 507 -43.11 -14.91 -23.78
C ARG A 507 -42.22 -13.88 -24.46
N LEU A 508 -42.50 -13.53 -25.72
CA LEU A 508 -41.75 -12.50 -26.44
C LEU A 508 -41.95 -11.11 -25.81
N LYS A 509 -43.18 -10.77 -25.43
CA LYS A 509 -43.53 -9.54 -24.71
C LYS A 509 -42.87 -9.49 -23.33
N GLN A 510 -42.80 -10.60 -22.60
CA GLN A 510 -42.14 -10.72 -21.31
C GLN A 510 -40.62 -10.49 -21.42
N LYS A 511 -39.97 -11.12 -22.41
CA LYS A 511 -38.53 -10.96 -22.68
C LYS A 511 -38.16 -9.55 -23.08
N SER A 512 -39.07 -8.82 -23.73
CA SER A 512 -38.84 -7.49 -24.29
C SER A 512 -39.76 -6.42 -23.69
N ARG A 513 -40.09 -6.52 -22.39
CA ARG A 513 -41.13 -5.70 -21.73
C ARG A 513 -41.03 -4.19 -22.00
N GLY A 514 -39.82 -3.64 -22.01
CA GLY A 514 -39.59 -2.21 -22.26
C GLY A 514 -39.89 -1.77 -23.70
N ALA A 515 -39.66 -2.63 -24.69
CA ALA A 515 -39.98 -2.34 -26.09
C ALA A 515 -41.42 -2.74 -26.43
N SER A 516 -41.89 -3.89 -25.95
CA SER A 516 -43.17 -4.50 -26.34
C SER A 516 -44.39 -3.68 -25.95
N GLN A 517 -44.30 -2.87 -24.89
CA GLN A 517 -45.34 -1.90 -24.52
C GLN A 517 -45.62 -0.85 -25.61
N HIS A 518 -44.66 -0.64 -26.52
CA HIS A 518 -44.76 0.30 -27.63
C HIS A 518 -45.30 -0.33 -28.91
N TYR A 519 -45.82 -1.56 -28.86
CA TYR A 519 -46.34 -2.26 -30.03
C TYR A 519 -47.74 -2.80 -29.78
N GLN A 520 -48.64 -2.47 -30.70
CA GLN A 520 -49.91 -3.17 -30.86
C GLN A 520 -49.69 -4.30 -31.87
N VAL A 521 -49.94 -5.54 -31.44
CA VAL A 521 -49.73 -6.74 -32.26
C VAL A 521 -51.07 -7.43 -32.44
N ASN A 522 -51.49 -7.60 -33.69
CA ASN A 522 -52.76 -8.21 -34.07
C ASN A 522 -52.50 -9.55 -34.75
N LEU A 523 -53.15 -10.60 -34.25
CA LEU A 523 -53.20 -11.91 -34.87
C LEU A 523 -54.50 -12.01 -35.68
N VAL A 524 -54.39 -12.16 -36.99
CA VAL A 524 -55.56 -12.33 -37.87
C VAL A 524 -55.84 -13.82 -37.97
N THR A 525 -57.07 -14.23 -37.66
CA THR A 525 -57.50 -15.64 -37.68
C THR A 525 -58.51 -15.95 -38.78
N GLU A 526 -58.51 -17.18 -39.26
CA GLU A 526 -59.49 -17.72 -40.21
C GLU A 526 -60.17 -18.97 -39.61
N ASN A 527 -61.41 -19.25 -40.01
CA ASN A 527 -62.26 -20.34 -39.53
C ASN A 527 -62.42 -20.42 -37.99
N SER A 528 -63.53 -19.89 -37.46
CA SER A 528 -63.94 -19.99 -36.04
C SER A 528 -62.93 -19.49 -34.99
N GLY A 529 -61.86 -18.79 -35.40
CA GLY A 529 -60.85 -18.19 -34.52
C GLY A 529 -59.68 -19.10 -34.13
N GLN A 530 -59.57 -20.31 -34.69
CA GLN A 530 -58.58 -21.30 -34.24
C GLN A 530 -57.21 -21.19 -34.93
N THR A 531 -57.18 -20.73 -36.19
CA THR A 531 -55.94 -20.71 -37.01
C THR A 531 -55.54 -19.30 -37.37
N VAL A 532 -54.29 -18.91 -37.11
CA VAL A 532 -53.74 -17.58 -37.46
C VAL A 532 -53.20 -17.58 -38.89
N THR A 533 -53.66 -16.65 -39.72
CA THR A 533 -53.25 -16.48 -41.13
C THR A 533 -52.26 -15.35 -41.32
N ALA A 534 -52.31 -14.30 -40.49
CA ALA A 534 -51.36 -13.20 -40.54
C ALA A 534 -51.06 -12.63 -39.15
N ILE A 535 -49.84 -12.10 -39.00
CA ILE A 535 -49.41 -11.34 -37.83
C ILE A 535 -49.03 -9.95 -38.32
N THR A 536 -49.70 -8.93 -37.79
CA THR A 536 -49.41 -7.53 -38.07
C THR A 536 -49.06 -6.81 -36.78
N TRP A 537 -48.20 -5.79 -36.86
CA TRP A 537 -47.86 -4.99 -35.71
C TRP A 537 -47.64 -3.53 -36.11
N GLN A 538 -47.97 -2.64 -35.18
CA GLN A 538 -47.75 -1.20 -35.31
C GLN A 538 -47.03 -0.69 -34.07
N LYS A 539 -46.00 0.13 -34.27
CA LYS A 539 -45.31 0.80 -33.18
C LYS A 539 -46.11 2.04 -32.76
N VAL A 540 -46.63 2.02 -31.54
CA VAL A 540 -47.36 3.12 -30.90
C VAL A 540 -46.59 3.49 -29.62
N PRO A 541 -45.73 4.53 -29.66
CA PRO A 541 -45.00 4.98 -28.49
C PRO A 541 -45.96 5.32 -27.34
N VAL A 542 -45.62 4.89 -26.13
CA VAL A 542 -46.40 5.16 -24.92
C VAL A 542 -45.83 6.45 -24.31
N PRO A 543 -46.65 7.46 -24.00
CA PRO A 543 -46.21 8.67 -23.35
C PRO A 543 -45.49 8.41 -22.02
N GLY A 544 -44.56 9.29 -21.67
CA GLY A 544 -43.83 9.25 -20.40
C GLY A 544 -42.88 8.07 -20.21
N THR A 545 -42.44 7.41 -21.28
CA THR A 545 -41.42 6.37 -21.23
C THR A 545 -40.07 6.87 -21.77
N MET A 546 -39.03 6.04 -21.64
CA MET A 546 -37.73 6.26 -22.28
C MET A 546 -37.82 6.43 -23.81
N ALA A 547 -38.87 5.92 -24.46
CA ALA A 547 -39.07 6.06 -25.89
C ALA A 547 -39.60 7.43 -26.32
N THR A 548 -40.38 8.08 -25.46
CA THR A 548 -40.95 9.40 -25.73
C THR A 548 -40.12 10.53 -25.12
N HIS A 549 -39.41 10.25 -24.03
CA HIS A 549 -38.51 11.19 -23.35
C HIS A 549 -37.13 10.53 -23.10
N PRO A 550 -36.36 10.25 -24.16
CA PRO A 550 -35.02 9.70 -24.03
C PRO A 550 -34.08 10.73 -23.38
N GLY A 551 -33.13 10.26 -22.58
CA GLY A 551 -32.14 11.11 -21.89
C GLY A 551 -32.67 11.85 -20.65
N VAL A 552 -33.98 11.79 -20.39
CA VAL A 552 -34.62 12.41 -19.22
C VAL A 552 -34.61 11.47 -18.00
N TYR A 553 -34.12 11.96 -16.87
CA TYR A 553 -34.25 11.32 -15.57
C TYR A 553 -34.78 12.32 -14.53
N CYS A 554 -35.38 11.82 -13.45
CA CYS A 554 -35.98 12.65 -12.41
C CYS A 554 -35.24 12.42 -11.09
N LEU A 555 -34.77 13.50 -10.47
CA LEU A 555 -34.36 13.52 -9.07
C LEU A 555 -35.56 13.94 -8.22
N ARG A 556 -35.69 13.38 -7.02
CA ARG A 556 -36.66 13.80 -5.99
C ARG A 556 -35.93 14.17 -4.71
N THR A 557 -36.45 15.17 -4.01
CA THR A 557 -35.86 15.71 -2.78
C THR A 557 -36.93 16.36 -1.90
N ASN A 558 -36.70 16.40 -0.59
CA ASN A 558 -37.43 17.24 0.37
C ASN A 558 -36.68 18.56 0.69
N GLU A 559 -35.61 18.90 -0.05
CA GLU A 559 -34.96 20.20 -0.01
C GLU A 559 -35.64 21.14 -1.01
N LEU A 560 -36.43 22.09 -0.48
CA LEU A 560 -37.29 22.97 -1.28
C LEU A 560 -36.64 24.34 -1.57
N ALA A 561 -35.59 24.73 -0.84
CA ALA A 561 -35.01 26.07 -0.93
C ALA A 561 -33.92 26.18 -2.01
N TRP A 562 -33.43 25.07 -2.55
CA TRP A 562 -32.32 25.08 -3.50
C TRP A 562 -32.79 25.29 -4.94
N ASP A 563 -31.91 25.90 -5.75
CA ASP A 563 -32.10 26.03 -7.18
C ASP A 563 -31.74 24.73 -7.93
N GLU A 564 -32.11 24.72 -9.21
CA GLU A 564 -31.92 23.63 -10.15
C GLU A 564 -30.45 23.21 -10.25
N GLU A 565 -29.56 24.20 -10.37
CA GLU A 565 -28.12 23.97 -10.56
C GLU A 565 -27.49 23.36 -9.31
N LYS A 566 -27.78 23.90 -8.12
CA LYS A 566 -27.23 23.40 -6.87
C LYS A 566 -27.70 21.98 -6.58
N LEU A 567 -28.98 21.68 -6.81
CA LEU A 567 -29.50 20.31 -6.70
C LEU A 567 -28.75 19.37 -7.65
N TRP A 568 -28.63 19.73 -8.92
CA TRP A 568 -27.98 18.90 -9.91
C TRP A 568 -26.47 18.69 -9.63
N ARG A 569 -25.74 19.77 -9.32
CA ARG A 569 -24.31 19.70 -8.96
C ARG A 569 -24.10 18.83 -7.72
N THR A 570 -24.97 18.95 -6.72
CA THR A 570 -24.89 18.15 -5.49
C THR A 570 -25.12 16.67 -5.78
N TYR A 571 -26.13 16.32 -6.58
CA TYR A 571 -26.35 14.93 -6.98
C TYR A 571 -25.17 14.37 -7.78
N THR A 572 -24.53 15.20 -8.61
CA THR A 572 -23.38 14.81 -9.44
C THR A 572 -22.16 14.44 -8.60
N MET A 573 -22.07 14.89 -7.33
CA MET A 573 -21.03 14.42 -6.40
C MET A 573 -21.07 12.90 -6.15
N LEU A 574 -22.18 12.20 -6.46
CA LEU A 574 -22.16 10.73 -6.48
C LEU A 574 -21.14 10.16 -7.49
N THR A 575 -20.83 10.90 -8.56
CA THR A 575 -19.79 10.53 -9.52
C THR A 575 -18.41 10.53 -8.86
N ASP A 576 -18.18 11.41 -7.87
CA ASP A 576 -16.94 11.40 -7.09
C ASP A 576 -16.83 10.09 -6.29
N LEU A 577 -17.95 9.56 -5.80
CA LEU A 577 -17.98 8.27 -5.11
C LEU A 577 -17.64 7.10 -6.06
N GLU A 578 -18.11 7.12 -7.31
CA GLU A 578 -17.64 6.15 -8.32
C GLU A 578 -16.12 6.23 -8.52
N SER A 579 -15.56 7.45 -8.50
CA SER A 579 -14.11 7.67 -8.56
C SER A 579 -13.40 7.12 -7.31
N VAL A 580 -13.99 7.25 -6.11
CA VAL A 580 -13.49 6.64 -4.87
C VAL A 580 -13.44 5.12 -4.99
N PHE A 581 -14.54 4.47 -5.40
CA PHE A 581 -14.54 3.02 -5.58
C PHE A 581 -13.58 2.57 -6.68
N ARG A 582 -13.42 3.35 -7.74
CA ARG A 582 -12.41 3.10 -8.78
C ARG A 582 -11.02 3.13 -8.16
N SER A 583 -10.67 4.18 -7.41
CA SER A 583 -9.37 4.32 -6.73
C SER A 583 -9.08 3.15 -5.78
N LEU A 584 -10.05 2.77 -4.93
CA LEU A 584 -9.95 1.59 -4.08
C LEU A 584 -9.66 0.32 -4.88
N LYS A 585 -10.42 0.09 -5.96
CA LYS A 585 -10.33 -1.14 -6.77
C LYS A 585 -9.07 -1.23 -7.64
N SER A 586 -8.64 -0.13 -8.26
CA SER A 586 -7.55 -0.14 -9.25
C SER A 586 -6.22 0.31 -8.68
N GLU A 587 -6.21 1.34 -7.82
CA GLU A 587 -4.97 1.96 -7.35
C GLU A 587 -4.47 1.38 -6.03
N LEU A 588 -5.39 0.92 -5.16
CA LEU A 588 -5.11 0.49 -3.78
C LEU A 588 -5.30 -1.02 -3.54
N GLY A 589 -5.67 -1.77 -4.57
CA GLY A 589 -5.72 -3.23 -4.51
C GLY A 589 -6.81 -3.81 -3.61
N LEU A 590 -8.03 -3.22 -3.64
CA LEU A 590 -9.21 -3.80 -2.97
C LEU A 590 -9.57 -5.21 -3.49
N ARG A 591 -9.09 -5.57 -4.69
CA ARG A 591 -9.39 -6.83 -5.37
C ARG A 591 -8.15 -7.41 -6.09
N PRO A 592 -8.08 -8.75 -6.26
CA PRO A 592 -8.96 -9.74 -5.63
C PRO A 592 -8.69 -9.88 -4.12
N ILE A 593 -9.64 -10.47 -3.39
CA ILE A 593 -9.45 -10.82 -1.97
C ILE A 593 -8.90 -12.24 -1.87
N TYR A 594 -7.75 -12.40 -1.21
CA TYR A 594 -7.09 -13.70 -1.01
C TYR A 594 -7.40 -14.36 0.35
N HIS A 595 -8.16 -13.68 1.22
CA HIS A 595 -8.46 -14.16 2.57
C HIS A 595 -9.64 -15.13 2.59
N HIS A 596 -9.47 -16.26 3.29
CA HIS A 596 -10.53 -17.27 3.47
C HIS A 596 -11.41 -17.00 4.70
N LYS A 597 -10.89 -16.31 5.72
CA LYS A 597 -11.65 -15.99 6.95
C LYS A 597 -12.41 -14.69 6.76
N GLU A 598 -13.65 -14.65 7.24
CA GLU A 598 -14.51 -13.47 7.15
C GLU A 598 -13.86 -12.22 7.77
N VAL A 599 -13.46 -12.28 9.04
CA VAL A 599 -12.83 -11.16 9.77
C VAL A 599 -11.57 -10.63 9.08
N ARG A 600 -10.78 -11.52 8.45
CA ARG A 600 -9.57 -11.13 7.70
C ARG A 600 -9.89 -10.46 6.37
N SER A 601 -10.95 -10.93 5.70
CA SER A 601 -11.46 -10.30 4.49
C SER A 601 -11.97 -8.89 4.80
N ASP A 602 -12.70 -8.75 5.91
CA ASP A 602 -13.18 -7.45 6.38
C ASP A 602 -12.02 -6.51 6.73
N GLY A 603 -11.03 -7.02 7.46
CA GLY A 603 -9.86 -6.25 7.83
C GLY A 603 -8.98 -5.83 6.64
N HIS A 604 -8.84 -6.67 5.61
CA HIS A 604 -8.18 -6.30 4.35
C HIS A 604 -8.88 -5.14 3.64
N LEU A 605 -10.21 -5.22 3.54
CA LEU A 605 -11.01 -4.14 2.97
C LEU A 605 -10.88 -2.86 3.80
N PHE A 606 -10.92 -2.97 5.13
CA PHE A 606 -10.78 -1.83 6.02
C PHE A 606 -9.39 -1.17 5.95
N ILE A 607 -8.30 -1.96 5.88
CA ILE A 607 -6.94 -1.42 5.64
C ILE A 607 -6.90 -0.63 4.33
N THR A 608 -7.57 -1.12 3.28
CA THR A 608 -7.64 -0.45 1.98
C THR A 608 -8.42 0.87 2.08
N VAL A 609 -9.49 0.91 2.88
CA VAL A 609 -10.24 2.15 3.20
C VAL A 609 -9.36 3.15 3.96
N LEU A 610 -8.56 2.70 4.94
CA LEU A 610 -7.63 3.58 5.66
C LEU A 610 -6.51 4.12 4.75
N ALA A 611 -6.00 3.29 3.84
CA ALA A 611 -5.04 3.71 2.83
C ALA A 611 -5.66 4.77 1.90
N TYR A 612 -6.92 4.60 1.51
CA TYR A 612 -7.66 5.60 0.74
C TYR A 612 -7.81 6.92 1.49
N GLN A 613 -8.13 6.91 2.79
CA GLN A 613 -8.18 8.14 3.60
C GLN A 613 -6.86 8.91 3.55
N CYS A 614 -5.73 8.21 3.63
CA CYS A 614 -4.41 8.83 3.50
C CYS A 614 -4.16 9.40 2.09
N VAL A 615 -4.56 8.69 1.04
CA VAL A 615 -4.49 9.18 -0.34
C VAL A 615 -5.39 10.39 -0.55
N GLN A 616 -6.60 10.40 0.00
CA GLN A 616 -7.54 11.51 -0.11
C GLN A 616 -7.00 12.75 0.62
N PHE A 617 -6.41 12.58 1.80
CA PHE A 617 -5.68 13.65 2.50
C PHE A 617 -4.61 14.27 1.60
N LEU A 618 -3.76 13.44 1.00
CA LEU A 618 -2.69 13.90 0.10
C LEU A 618 -3.28 14.63 -1.11
N ARG A 619 -4.31 14.07 -1.76
CA ARG A 619 -4.98 14.68 -2.92
C ARG A 619 -5.57 16.05 -2.60
N VAL A 620 -6.23 16.21 -1.45
CA VAL A 620 -6.83 17.50 -1.05
C VAL A 620 -5.73 18.54 -0.82
N LYS A 621 -4.66 18.19 -0.09
CA LYS A 621 -3.51 19.08 0.13
C LYS A 621 -2.81 19.45 -1.18
N LEU A 622 -2.56 18.49 -2.05
CA LEU A 622 -1.89 18.70 -3.34
C LEU A 622 -2.75 19.52 -4.30
N LYS A 623 -4.06 19.28 -4.34
CA LYS A 623 -5.01 20.07 -5.15
C LYS A 623 -5.02 21.54 -4.76
N ALA A 624 -4.91 21.84 -3.45
CA ALA A 624 -4.79 23.22 -2.98
C ALA A 624 -3.51 23.92 -3.47
N ALA A 625 -2.47 23.15 -3.80
CA ALA A 625 -1.22 23.63 -4.40
C ALA A 625 -1.21 23.53 -5.95
N GLY A 626 -2.34 23.21 -6.59
CA GLY A 626 -2.47 23.09 -8.04
C GLY A 626 -2.05 21.74 -8.63
N ILE A 627 -1.71 20.74 -7.81
CA ILE A 627 -1.33 19.39 -8.25
C ILE A 627 -2.58 18.49 -8.22
N THR A 628 -3.11 18.13 -9.39
CA THR A 628 -4.37 17.39 -9.54
C THR A 628 -4.20 15.97 -10.10
N ASP A 629 -2.98 15.43 -10.02
CA ASP A 629 -2.63 14.12 -10.56
C ASP A 629 -3.40 12.95 -9.92
N SER A 630 -3.56 11.87 -10.68
CA SER A 630 -4.09 10.60 -10.18
C SER A 630 -3.14 9.98 -9.15
N TRP A 631 -3.62 9.03 -8.32
CA TRP A 631 -2.70 8.43 -7.33
C TRP A 631 -1.68 7.53 -8.02
N ALA A 632 -2.06 6.90 -9.14
CA ALA A 632 -1.10 6.19 -9.99
C ALA A 632 0.05 7.11 -10.45
N SER A 633 -0.27 8.28 -11.01
CA SER A 633 0.72 9.27 -11.45
C SER A 633 1.59 9.79 -10.30
N LEU A 634 0.97 10.14 -9.16
CA LEU A 634 1.70 10.57 -7.96
C LEU A 634 2.64 9.49 -7.46
N ARG A 635 2.21 8.23 -7.44
CA ARG A 635 3.04 7.09 -7.05
C ARG A 635 4.25 6.91 -7.98
N ASP A 636 4.08 7.13 -9.28
CA ASP A 636 5.19 7.06 -10.23
C ASP A 636 6.24 8.14 -9.92
N ILE A 637 5.81 9.38 -9.69
CA ILE A 637 6.68 10.49 -9.26
C ILE A 637 7.37 10.18 -7.92
N LEU A 638 6.64 9.64 -6.94
CA LEU A 638 7.17 9.28 -5.62
C LEU A 638 8.16 8.10 -5.69
N SER A 639 8.03 7.22 -6.68
CA SER A 639 8.83 5.98 -6.76
C SER A 639 10.31 6.21 -7.09
N VAL A 640 10.65 7.39 -7.61
CA VAL A 640 12.01 7.73 -8.08
C VAL A 640 13.00 7.88 -6.92
N GLN A 641 12.54 8.35 -5.75
CA GLN A 641 13.45 8.61 -4.63
C GLN A 641 13.84 7.33 -3.89
N ARG A 642 15.16 7.16 -3.71
CA ARG A 642 15.74 5.99 -3.04
C ARG A 642 16.58 6.42 -1.83
N ARG A 643 16.50 5.66 -0.74
CA ARG A 643 17.55 5.64 0.30
C ARG A 643 18.68 4.74 -0.19
N VAL A 644 19.91 5.27 -0.24
CA VAL A 644 21.12 4.55 -0.69
C VAL A 644 22.25 4.73 0.34
N THR A 645 23.06 3.68 0.51
CA THR A 645 24.30 3.74 1.28
C THR A 645 25.46 3.92 0.31
N ALA A 646 26.10 5.08 0.34
CA ALA A 646 27.36 5.32 -0.37
C ALA A 646 28.52 5.01 0.58
N THR A 647 29.42 4.13 0.17
CA THR A 647 30.63 3.81 0.92
C THR A 647 31.87 4.28 0.16
N PHE A 648 32.83 4.84 0.90
CA PHE A 648 34.14 5.25 0.40
C PHE A 648 35.26 4.70 1.29
N ASN A 649 36.43 4.45 0.72
CA ASN A 649 37.66 4.20 1.47
C ASN A 649 38.33 5.52 1.84
N GLN A 650 38.87 5.60 3.05
CA GLN A 650 39.69 6.72 3.51
C GLN A 650 41.17 6.40 3.39
N ARG A 651 42.01 7.45 3.32
CA ARG A 651 43.46 7.33 3.19
C ARG A 651 44.12 6.55 4.35
N ASP A 652 43.53 6.59 5.53
CA ASP A 652 44.00 5.88 6.72
C ASP A 652 43.53 4.42 6.80
N GLY A 653 42.83 3.92 5.76
CA GLY A 653 42.34 2.54 5.66
C GLY A 653 40.97 2.31 6.29
N ARG A 654 40.31 3.33 6.86
CA ARG A 654 38.92 3.24 7.33
C ARG A 654 37.92 3.34 6.18
N SER A 655 36.67 2.95 6.44
CA SER A 655 35.58 3.19 5.47
C SER A 655 34.59 4.23 5.99
N LEU A 656 34.22 5.18 5.13
CA LEU A 656 33.14 6.14 5.37
C LEU A 656 31.87 5.63 4.70
N HIS A 657 30.84 5.35 5.50
CA HIS A 657 29.49 5.01 5.04
C HIS A 657 28.54 6.18 5.24
N VAL A 658 27.88 6.61 4.17
CA VAL A 658 26.88 7.68 4.17
C VAL A 658 25.55 7.11 3.67
N ARG A 659 24.55 7.05 4.53
CA ARG A 659 23.18 6.65 4.18
C ARG A 659 22.31 7.89 4.05
N LYS A 660 21.87 8.17 2.82
CA LYS A 660 21.09 9.36 2.44
C LYS A 660 20.01 9.00 1.43
N ALA A 661 18.93 9.79 1.37
CA ALA A 661 18.01 9.78 0.25
C ALA A 661 18.65 10.44 -1.00
N THR A 662 18.35 9.92 -2.18
CA THR A 662 18.64 10.61 -3.44
C THR A 662 17.92 11.96 -3.47
N VAL A 663 18.48 12.91 -4.22
CA VAL A 663 17.88 14.24 -4.36
C VAL A 663 16.51 14.09 -5.02
N ALA A 664 15.51 14.80 -4.50
CA ALA A 664 14.19 14.85 -5.10
C ALA A 664 14.24 15.61 -6.43
N GLU A 665 13.76 14.99 -7.49
CA GLU A 665 13.56 15.64 -8.80
C GLU A 665 12.49 16.75 -8.70
N PRO A 666 12.43 17.70 -9.65
CA PRO A 666 11.55 18.87 -9.56
C PRO A 666 10.09 18.54 -9.23
N ASP A 667 9.49 17.54 -9.88
CA ASP A 667 8.10 17.14 -9.66
C ASP A 667 7.87 16.57 -8.25
N LEU A 668 8.79 15.73 -7.77
CA LEU A 668 8.75 15.21 -6.41
C LEU A 668 8.99 16.31 -5.36
N LEU A 669 9.90 17.24 -5.66
CA LEU A 669 10.18 18.37 -4.78
C LEU A 669 8.97 19.30 -4.68
N ALA A 670 8.20 19.47 -5.76
CA ALA A 670 6.94 20.20 -5.73
C ALA A 670 5.92 19.54 -4.79
N ILE A 671 5.80 18.21 -4.83
CA ILE A 671 4.97 17.44 -3.88
C ILE A 671 5.43 17.68 -2.43
N TYR A 672 6.73 17.57 -2.14
CA TYR A 672 7.23 17.79 -0.78
C TYR A 672 7.03 19.22 -0.27
N ARG A 673 7.20 20.22 -1.12
CA ARG A 673 6.91 21.62 -0.80
C ARG A 673 5.44 21.83 -0.51
N ALA A 674 4.55 21.28 -1.35
CA ALA A 674 3.10 21.38 -1.16
C ALA A 674 2.62 20.72 0.15
N LEU A 675 3.27 19.62 0.55
CA LEU A 675 2.99 18.93 1.81
C LEU A 675 3.71 19.53 3.02
N GLY A 676 4.68 20.43 2.82
CA GLY A 676 5.48 21.00 3.90
C GLY A 676 6.41 20.01 4.60
N ILE A 677 6.86 18.97 3.89
CA ILE A 677 7.72 17.91 4.46
C ILE A 677 9.15 17.95 3.90
N SER A 678 10.08 17.31 4.61
CA SER A 678 11.49 17.29 4.22
C SER A 678 11.73 16.52 2.92
N ALA A 679 12.49 17.13 2.00
CA ALA A 679 12.96 16.45 0.79
C ALA A 679 14.08 15.42 1.04
N THR A 680 14.54 15.26 2.28
CA THR A 680 15.59 14.32 2.69
C THR A 680 15.08 13.32 3.73
N PRO A 681 14.12 12.45 3.38
CA PRO A 681 13.55 11.50 4.33
C PRO A 681 14.61 10.58 4.94
N GLY A 682 14.53 10.37 6.26
CA GLY A 682 15.51 9.61 7.05
C GLY A 682 16.82 10.37 7.33
N GLY A 683 16.99 11.58 6.81
CA GLY A 683 18.15 12.44 7.02
C GLY A 683 19.46 11.85 6.49
N ILE A 684 20.59 12.45 6.91
CA ILE A 684 21.94 11.97 6.60
C ILE A 684 22.44 11.17 7.81
N ARG A 685 22.80 9.92 7.59
CA ARG A 685 23.42 9.04 8.59
C ARG A 685 24.85 8.77 8.16
N LYS A 686 25.83 9.01 9.03
CA LYS A 686 27.25 8.78 8.75
C LYS A 686 27.85 7.79 9.74
N LEU A 687 28.56 6.79 9.24
CA LEU A 687 29.31 5.83 10.04
C LEU A 687 30.73 5.75 9.48
N ILE A 688 31.73 5.95 10.34
CA ILE A 688 33.14 5.68 10.03
C ILE A 688 33.51 4.40 10.77
N SER A 689 34.02 3.39 10.07
CA SER A 689 34.37 2.08 10.63
C SER A 689 35.83 1.71 10.53
#